data_AF-A0A161ZLT0-F1
#
_entry.id   AF-A0A161ZLT0-F1
#
_cell.length_a   1.000
_cell.length_b   1.000
_cell.length_c   1.000
_cell.angle_alpha   90.00
_cell.angle_beta   90.00
_cell.angle_gamma   90.00
#
_symmetry.space_group_name_H-M   'P 1'
#
loop_
_entity.id
_entity.type
_entity.pdbx_description
1 polymer ?
#
loop_
_entity_poly.entity_id
_entity_poly.type
_entity_poly.pdbx_seq_one_letter_code
_entity_poly.pdbx_strand_id
1 'polypeptide(L)'
;MKTRARKEMDPLEFNAESLMEIKPVKNIKLEKSQRMHAWIPTSRNDEMARVMHIRKIYKIRNFTVQFHKPTDKFRCLRNDKQIVFTKDTTVQDMAENEVMIPLDYFDFYEHSQLKELSEQTTYLTDVVGIIKRHEDFRDLENKHGQKQKQSKLVITDGRSNVNITFWDSFGIKFETDMKQVVQKPVIIIISCCRVGKWDGEIDISNVPATRIYLNYKHHVVDQLRKMLANPDFVKQALAEKKKMEILLMKIEDIKKLGKEYIDNKVLTHIRITSVEHTTNWCYTACSGCWKEIKLENSIPVCEPCNRFVPYPEIRYRISVKAEDATGEVQVILGDREVRTLILKRARQLLEEHAGSGDMPQCLKTLAGKDYSVVLNIKEMNISKSFHVYWASNICNGFIRWGEKNRTVDQENTTSTQNQPTTSTNTGQTTTSTYTGQANLRPHTTNAWRIKVRVSRMWRTLNRHGETVALHLILIDELGGRIHASIPPQNIDQLEIHLNEGGTYNVHNFVVRPYSAMQTERCFQNDIYIQMYHMTEVFVTGGVDYIPAHIFQFTDLSAIINAALQNIFLIDVVGILRQFQPIRNFKNKYNQEQSCIRFTINDMHTSAEVTFYNELAHSFHQAIQQADEHPIIVIISSCQSKFIQGEPKLSNLQATRYFLNHNHEAVEDLRNALRFVAKMFLKAQLQWNVIIPAENLDAEGLALQKAIIVRLLGEFSAKKATSTLGYFVAVTTLDKVGEGKVRQHSGDVLFPVTFSCITYKAFAGEILEGEVYKISKKFVLLRCGPLEKIFMEMQGYSYVPGENPVLMSEKSSKIEKGVKLRVMVIRVMYMEAEREFQAFAKLDGDHLGPI
;
A
#
# COMPACT_ATOMS: atom_id res chain seq x y z
N MET A 1 49.90 -32.35 14.13
CA MET A 1 49.82 -32.17 12.66
C MET A 1 49.92 -30.67 12.37
N LYS A 2 50.71 -30.31 11.35
CA LYS A 2 51.30 -28.98 11.11
C LYS A 2 50.28 -27.87 10.77
N THR A 3 50.41 -26.70 11.41
CA THR A 3 49.93 -25.40 10.88
C THR A 3 51.13 -24.52 10.56
N ARG A 4 51.16 -23.98 9.33
CA ARG A 4 52.27 -23.22 8.74
C ARG A 4 52.10 -21.73 9.02
N ALA A 5 53.20 -21.06 9.36
CA ALA A 5 53.31 -19.66 9.77
C ALA A 5 52.96 -18.64 8.66
N ARG A 6 52.49 -17.45 9.08
CA ARG A 6 52.24 -16.27 8.22
C ARG A 6 53.32 -15.20 8.54
N LYS A 7 53.91 -14.63 7.49
CA LYS A 7 55.01 -13.64 7.50
C LYS A 7 54.61 -12.32 8.19
N GLU A 8 55.56 -11.75 8.94
CA GLU A 8 55.58 -10.37 9.42
C GLU A 8 55.71 -9.37 8.26
N MET A 9 55.12 -8.18 8.42
CA MET A 9 55.29 -7.01 7.55
C MET A 9 56.07 -5.94 8.33
N ASP A 10 57.06 -5.33 7.68
CA ASP A 10 57.90 -4.25 8.23
C ASP A 10 57.13 -2.93 8.44
N PRO A 11 57.55 -2.09 9.41
CA PRO A 11 56.92 -0.81 9.70
C PRO A 11 57.40 0.31 8.76
N LEU A 12 56.47 1.15 8.29
CA LEU A 12 56.76 2.40 7.58
C LEU A 12 56.73 3.57 8.57
N GLU A 13 57.85 4.30 8.66
CA GLU A 13 58.06 5.45 9.53
C GLU A 13 57.20 6.67 9.13
N PHE A 14 56.69 7.38 10.14
CA PHE A 14 55.90 8.61 9.99
C PHE A 14 56.81 9.82 10.23
N ASN A 15 56.95 10.69 9.23
CA ASN A 15 57.77 11.91 9.31
C ASN A 15 56.91 13.12 9.75
N ALA A 16 57.34 13.83 10.80
CA ALA A 16 56.54 14.79 11.58
C ALA A 16 56.75 16.27 11.22
N GLU A 17 57.19 16.62 10.01
CA GLU A 17 57.56 18.01 9.65
C GLU A 17 56.79 18.63 8.48
N SER A 18 55.47 18.47 8.40
CA SER A 18 54.64 19.26 7.45
C SER A 18 53.40 19.90 8.09
N LEU A 19 53.59 20.56 9.22
CA LEU A 19 52.63 21.54 9.75
C LEU A 19 52.89 22.91 9.09
N MET A 20 52.23 23.19 7.97
CA MET A 20 52.03 24.57 7.51
C MET A 20 50.87 25.21 8.28
N GLU A 21 51.15 26.37 8.86
CA GLU A 21 50.29 27.22 9.66
C GLU A 21 48.88 27.40 9.09
N ILE A 22 47.87 27.10 9.91
CA ILE A 22 46.48 27.47 9.66
C ILE A 22 46.36 28.98 9.85
N LYS A 23 46.37 29.74 8.75
CA LYS A 23 45.98 31.15 8.78
C LYS A 23 44.49 31.24 9.19
N PRO A 24 44.12 32.16 10.09
CA PRO A 24 42.71 32.36 10.45
C PRO A 24 41.97 32.84 9.20
N VAL A 25 40.97 32.06 8.78
CA VAL A 25 40.09 32.43 7.67
C VAL A 25 39.39 33.74 8.05
N LYS A 26 39.77 34.81 7.36
CA LYS A 26 39.13 36.13 7.47
C LYS A 26 37.65 36.00 7.11
N ASN A 27 36.79 36.39 8.06
CA ASN A 27 35.41 36.85 7.93
C ASN A 27 34.70 36.47 6.63
N ILE A 28 34.09 35.28 6.62
CA ILE A 28 32.96 35.00 5.74
C ILE A 28 31.83 35.94 6.19
N LYS A 29 31.44 36.88 5.33
CA LYS A 29 30.16 37.60 5.47
C LYS A 29 29.03 36.56 5.45
N LEU A 30 28.47 36.26 6.61
CA LEU A 30 27.25 35.47 6.76
C LEU A 30 26.04 36.37 6.49
N GLU A 31 25.54 36.38 5.26
CA GLU A 31 24.16 36.78 4.98
C GLU A 31 23.34 35.54 4.63
N LYS A 32 22.75 34.94 5.67
CA LYS A 32 21.45 34.24 5.69
C LYS A 32 21.25 33.62 7.07
N SER A 33 20.30 34.15 7.84
CA SER A 33 19.83 33.52 9.08
C SER A 33 19.37 32.09 8.78
N GLN A 34 19.88 31.09 9.51
CA GLN A 34 19.53 29.69 9.34
C GLN A 34 19.11 29.07 10.67
N ARG A 35 18.10 28.20 10.62
CA ARG A 35 17.70 27.38 11.76
C ARG A 35 18.54 26.09 11.78
N MET A 36 19.03 25.70 12.94
CA MET A 36 19.78 24.46 13.11
C MET A 36 19.43 23.78 14.44
N HIS A 37 19.36 22.45 14.42
CA HIS A 37 19.14 21.66 15.63
C HIS A 37 20.48 21.47 16.34
N ALA A 38 20.50 21.66 17.66
CA ALA A 38 21.63 21.31 18.51
C ALA A 38 21.25 20.17 19.47
N TRP A 39 22.06 19.10 19.45
CA TRP A 39 21.95 17.97 20.36
C TRP A 39 23.01 18.08 21.45
N ILE A 40 22.57 18.02 22.70
CA ILE A 40 23.42 18.04 23.88
C ILE A 40 23.45 16.63 24.46
N PRO A 41 24.62 15.97 24.53
CA PRO A 41 24.72 14.65 25.13
C PRO A 41 24.29 14.67 26.60
N THR A 42 23.72 13.56 27.08
CA THR A 42 23.27 13.42 28.49
C THR A 42 24.36 13.77 29.50
N SER A 43 25.62 13.47 29.19
CA SER A 43 26.77 13.78 30.04
C SER A 43 27.00 15.27 30.31
N ARG A 44 26.42 16.18 29.51
CA ARG A 44 26.51 17.64 29.68
C ARG A 44 25.16 18.32 29.88
N ASN A 45 24.06 17.57 29.94
CA ASN A 45 22.72 18.13 30.00
C ASN A 45 22.53 19.04 31.23
N ASP A 46 22.94 18.57 32.41
CA ASP A 46 22.75 19.31 33.67
C ASP A 46 23.57 20.60 33.73
N GLU A 47 24.76 20.61 33.14
CA GLU A 47 25.63 21.78 33.03
C GLU A 47 24.99 22.81 32.08
N MET A 48 24.62 22.38 30.87
CA MET A 48 24.06 23.27 29.85
C MET A 48 22.67 23.79 30.20
N ALA A 49 21.83 23.00 30.88
CA ALA A 49 20.51 23.41 31.33
C ALA A 49 20.54 24.56 32.37
N ARG A 50 21.66 24.75 33.09
CA ARG A 50 21.86 25.89 34.01
C ARG A 50 22.30 27.16 33.30
N VAL A 51 22.91 27.03 32.12
CA VAL A 51 23.50 28.15 31.37
C VAL A 51 22.53 28.66 30.29
N MET A 52 21.85 27.73 29.61
CA MET A 52 20.99 28.03 28.47
C MET A 52 19.53 28.17 28.90
N HIS A 53 18.96 29.34 28.62
CA HIS A 53 17.58 29.68 28.88
C HIS A 53 16.87 30.06 27.57
N ILE A 54 15.60 29.70 27.49
CA ILE A 54 14.76 29.99 26.32
C ILE A 54 14.67 31.51 26.11
N ARG A 55 14.68 31.96 24.84
CA ARG A 55 14.60 33.37 24.40
C ARG A 55 15.83 34.25 24.72
N LYS A 56 16.94 33.68 25.19
CA LYS A 56 18.23 34.39 25.27
C LYS A 56 19.11 34.12 24.05
N ILE A 57 20.03 35.05 23.77
CA ILE A 57 20.98 34.96 22.66
C ILE A 57 22.29 34.40 23.17
N TYR A 58 22.86 33.43 22.45
CA TYR A 58 24.10 32.78 22.85
C TYR A 58 25.11 32.73 21.72
N LYS A 59 26.38 32.95 22.06
CA LYS A 59 27.53 32.63 21.22
C LYS A 59 28.06 31.26 21.58
N ILE A 60 27.93 30.31 20.65
CA ILE A 60 28.34 28.91 20.83
C ILE A 60 29.61 28.67 20.00
N ARG A 61 30.65 28.08 20.62
CA ARG A 61 31.93 27.75 19.96
C ARG A 61 32.35 26.31 20.26
N ASN A 62 33.27 25.77 19.45
CA ASN A 62 33.90 24.45 19.65
C ASN A 62 32.89 23.29 19.70
N PHE A 63 31.90 23.33 18.82
CA PHE A 63 30.94 22.23 18.64
C PHE A 63 31.33 21.38 17.43
N THR A 64 30.75 20.19 17.33
CA THR A 64 30.85 19.33 16.14
C THR A 64 29.58 19.40 15.32
N VAL A 65 29.67 19.14 14.03
CA VAL A 65 28.50 19.03 13.14
C VAL A 65 28.40 17.58 12.69
N GLN A 66 27.21 17.00 12.83
CA GLN A 66 26.94 15.62 12.45
C GLN A 66 25.73 15.56 11.53
N PHE A 67 25.71 14.59 10.62
CA PHE A 67 24.52 14.29 9.84
C PHE A 67 23.50 13.55 10.70
N HIS A 68 22.23 13.83 10.47
CA HIS A 68 21.16 13.04 11.04
C HIS A 68 21.16 11.61 10.48
N LYS A 69 20.87 10.63 11.31
CA LYS A 69 20.74 9.23 10.89
C LYS A 69 19.39 9.01 10.21
N PRO A 70 19.27 8.11 9.23
CA PRO A 70 17.97 7.80 8.60
C PRO A 70 16.87 7.38 9.60
N THR A 71 17.26 6.84 10.76
CA THR A 71 16.34 6.45 11.85
C THR A 71 15.91 7.60 12.75
N ASP A 72 16.51 8.79 12.64
CA ASP A 72 16.16 9.94 13.48
C ASP A 72 14.79 10.50 13.08
N LYS A 73 13.81 10.35 13.98
CA LYS A 73 12.43 10.82 13.84
C LYS A 73 12.19 12.14 14.57
N PHE A 74 11.05 12.78 14.32
CA PHE A 74 10.58 13.99 15.01
C PHE A 74 11.54 15.19 14.93
N ARG A 75 12.20 15.38 13.79
CA ARG A 75 13.08 16.51 13.53
C ARG A 75 12.26 17.78 13.36
N CYS A 76 12.60 18.83 14.10
CA CYS A 76 11.93 20.13 13.99
C CYS A 76 12.29 20.88 12.70
N LEU A 77 13.40 20.50 12.05
CA LEU A 77 13.97 21.22 10.92
C LEU A 77 14.34 20.23 9.81
N ARG A 78 14.23 20.67 8.56
CA ARG A 78 14.59 19.89 7.35
C ARG A 78 16.08 19.91 7.01
N ASN A 79 16.93 20.29 7.96
CA ASN A 79 18.38 20.30 7.77
C ASN A 79 18.92 18.86 7.88
N ASP A 80 19.86 18.48 7.01
CA ASP A 80 20.54 17.19 7.05
C ASP A 80 21.59 17.12 8.18
N LYS A 81 22.00 18.28 8.70
CA LYS A 81 23.02 18.45 9.73
C LYS A 81 22.44 18.96 11.05
N GLN A 82 23.05 18.53 12.14
CA GLN A 82 22.83 19.02 13.50
C GLN A 82 24.16 19.39 14.15
N ILE A 83 24.08 20.34 15.07
CA ILE A 83 25.16 20.68 16.00
C ILE A 83 25.17 19.62 17.11
N VAL A 84 26.35 19.15 17.48
CA VAL A 84 26.55 18.22 18.59
C VAL A 84 27.56 18.83 19.55
N PHE A 85 27.11 19.03 20.79
CA PHE A 85 27.96 19.59 21.85
C PHE A 85 28.97 18.53 22.27
N THR A 86 30.25 18.89 22.26
CA THR A 86 31.37 18.07 22.75
C THR A 86 31.76 18.52 24.15
N LYS A 87 32.81 17.94 24.75
CA LYS A 87 33.39 18.43 26.02
C LYS A 87 34.00 19.83 25.89
N ASP A 88 34.43 20.20 24.68
CA ASP A 88 35.12 21.48 24.43
C ASP A 88 34.15 22.61 24.04
N THR A 89 32.87 22.29 23.82
CA THR A 89 31.85 23.27 23.45
C THR A 89 31.67 24.30 24.57
N THR A 90 31.72 25.58 24.19
CA THR A 90 31.56 26.73 25.08
C THR A 90 30.37 27.57 24.64
N VAL A 91 29.60 28.06 25.63
CA VAL A 91 28.40 28.86 25.44
C VAL A 91 28.56 30.16 26.23
N GLN A 92 28.36 31.30 25.57
CA GLN A 92 28.46 32.63 26.16
C GLN A 92 27.15 33.39 25.95
N ASP A 93 26.52 33.89 27.02
CA ASP A 93 25.33 34.75 26.96
C ASP A 93 25.69 36.07 26.25
N MET A 94 24.77 36.57 25.42
CA MET A 94 24.93 37.80 24.65
C MET A 94 23.77 38.74 24.95
N ALA A 95 24.06 40.04 25.01
CA ALA A 95 23.01 41.03 25.19
C ALA A 95 22.17 41.17 23.91
N GLU A 96 20.85 41.36 24.07
CA GLU A 96 19.87 41.42 22.96
C GLU A 96 20.15 42.54 21.94
N ASN A 97 20.88 43.57 22.35
CA ASN A 97 21.27 44.71 21.51
C ASN A 97 22.53 44.46 20.65
N GLU A 98 23.25 43.34 20.85
CA GLU A 98 24.47 43.05 20.09
C GLU A 98 24.20 42.36 18.74
N VAL A 99 23.11 41.59 18.62
CA VAL A 99 22.76 40.84 17.40
C VAL A 99 21.24 40.79 17.19
N MET A 100 20.78 41.09 15.97
CA MET A 100 19.36 41.02 15.60
C MET A 100 18.94 39.60 15.21
N ILE A 101 18.53 38.78 16.19
CA ILE A 101 17.96 37.44 15.97
C ILE A 101 16.46 37.46 16.32
N PRO A 102 15.55 37.04 15.42
CA PRO A 102 14.13 36.92 15.75
C PRO A 102 13.88 35.98 16.93
N LEU A 103 12.99 36.38 17.85
CA LEU A 103 12.66 35.61 19.06
C LEU A 103 12.01 34.25 18.76
N ASP A 104 11.14 34.21 17.77
CA ASP A 104 10.46 33.00 17.31
C ASP A 104 10.48 32.97 15.78
N TYR A 105 10.56 31.77 15.20
CA TYR A 105 10.51 31.55 13.76
C TYR A 105 9.64 30.33 13.46
N PHE A 106 8.60 30.52 12.64
CA PHE A 106 7.63 29.48 12.28
C PHE A 106 7.70 29.15 10.79
N ASP A 107 7.42 27.89 10.46
CA ASP A 107 7.34 27.36 9.10
C ASP A 107 5.98 26.70 8.87
N PHE A 108 4.98 27.54 8.62
CA PHE A 108 3.57 27.13 8.61
C PHE A 108 3.21 26.28 7.39
N TYR A 109 2.48 25.19 7.65
CA TYR A 109 1.85 24.37 6.63
C TYR A 109 0.35 24.61 6.59
N GLU A 110 -0.22 24.56 5.38
CA GLU A 110 -1.67 24.62 5.20
C GLU A 110 -2.34 23.33 5.67
N HIS A 111 -3.59 23.43 6.12
CA HIS A 111 -4.33 22.26 6.61
C HIS A 111 -4.51 21.18 5.52
N SER A 112 -4.61 21.59 4.25
CA SER A 112 -4.68 20.72 3.07
C SER A 112 -3.45 19.83 2.90
N GLN A 113 -2.27 20.29 3.33
CA GLN A 113 -0.99 19.60 3.20
C GLN A 113 -0.75 18.59 4.33
N LEU A 114 -1.54 18.66 5.42
CA LEU A 114 -1.37 17.78 6.57
C LEU A 114 -1.63 16.31 6.23
N LYS A 115 -2.41 16.02 5.19
CA LYS A 115 -2.66 14.64 4.76
C LYS A 115 -1.36 13.94 4.36
N GLU A 116 -0.54 14.57 3.53
CA GLU A 116 0.75 14.04 3.10
C GLU A 116 1.73 13.96 4.30
N LEU A 117 1.72 14.99 5.15
CA LEU A 117 2.57 15.04 6.34
C LEU A 117 2.23 13.99 7.39
N SER A 118 1.00 13.46 7.38
CA SER A 118 0.57 12.38 8.28
C SER A 118 1.15 11.00 7.94
N GLU A 119 1.73 10.86 6.74
CA GLU A 119 2.32 9.60 6.24
C GLU A 119 3.81 9.48 6.58
N GLN A 120 4.38 10.50 7.22
CA GLN A 120 5.78 10.54 7.64
C GLN A 120 5.91 10.79 9.15
N THR A 121 7.03 10.37 9.74
CA THR A 121 7.36 10.61 11.15
C THR A 121 8.72 11.28 11.35
N THR A 122 9.35 11.70 10.25
CA THR A 122 10.69 12.29 10.21
C THR A 122 10.68 13.74 10.65
N TYR A 123 9.73 14.53 10.17
CA TYR A 123 9.66 15.98 10.40
C TYR A 123 8.41 16.37 11.20
N LEU A 124 8.59 17.31 12.12
CA LEU A 124 7.51 17.98 12.81
C LEU A 124 7.04 19.20 12.00
N THR A 125 5.86 19.69 12.31
CA THR A 125 5.14 20.68 11.49
C THR A 125 4.70 21.86 12.34
N ASP A 126 4.74 23.07 11.81
CA ASP A 126 4.09 24.23 12.43
C ASP A 126 2.74 24.46 11.76
N VAL A 127 1.68 24.62 12.54
CA VAL A 127 0.32 24.88 12.04
C VAL A 127 -0.31 26.04 12.78
N VAL A 128 -1.28 26.68 12.13
CA VAL A 128 -2.07 27.77 12.70
C VAL A 128 -3.55 27.54 12.37
N GLY A 129 -4.43 27.89 13.30
CA GLY A 129 -5.87 27.81 13.04
C GLY A 129 -6.71 28.45 14.13
N ILE A 130 -7.98 28.68 13.81
CA ILE A 130 -9.00 29.17 14.73
C ILE A 130 -9.53 27.95 15.50
N ILE A 131 -9.51 28.00 16.84
CA ILE A 131 -10.12 26.96 17.67
C ILE A 131 -11.63 27.02 17.45
N LYS A 132 -12.16 25.97 16.81
CA LYS A 132 -13.57 25.80 16.48
C LYS A 132 -14.33 25.07 17.57
N ARG A 133 -13.75 23.97 18.07
CA ARG A 133 -14.32 23.16 19.15
C ARG A 133 -13.22 22.84 20.16
N HIS A 134 -13.56 22.86 21.43
CA HIS A 134 -12.69 22.44 22.53
C HIS A 134 -13.54 21.55 23.43
N GLU A 135 -13.13 20.29 23.59
CA GLU A 135 -13.82 19.30 24.42
C GLU A 135 -13.33 19.40 25.86
N ASP A 136 -14.18 18.98 26.81
CA ASP A 136 -13.81 18.94 28.22
C ASP A 136 -12.58 18.06 28.46
N PHE A 137 -11.75 18.52 29.40
CA PHE A 137 -10.52 17.84 29.80
C PHE A 137 -10.82 16.47 30.42
N ARG A 138 -10.20 15.41 29.91
CA ARG A 138 -10.48 14.02 30.30
C ARG A 138 -9.30 13.40 31.02
N ASP A 139 -9.59 12.71 32.12
CA ASP A 139 -8.67 11.75 32.72
C ASP A 139 -8.88 10.39 32.02
N LEU A 140 -7.80 9.78 31.58
CA LEU A 140 -7.76 8.52 30.86
C LEU A 140 -6.78 7.58 31.56
N GLU A 141 -6.94 6.28 31.37
CA GLU A 141 -5.94 5.30 31.77
C GLU A 141 -5.39 4.64 30.52
N ASN A 142 -4.08 4.77 30.32
CA ASN A 142 -3.44 4.28 29.12
C ASN A 142 -3.25 2.77 29.17
N LYS A 143 -2.89 2.22 28.02
CA LYS A 143 -2.63 0.80 27.84
C LYS A 143 -1.71 0.18 28.93
N HIS A 144 -0.80 0.95 29.55
CA HIS A 144 0.12 0.53 30.62
C HIS A 144 -0.39 0.75 32.05
N GLY A 145 -1.66 1.09 32.25
CA GLY A 145 -2.22 1.42 33.57
C GLY A 145 -1.76 2.78 34.10
N GLN A 146 -1.12 3.60 33.26
CA GLN A 146 -0.70 4.94 33.66
C GLN A 146 -1.86 5.89 33.40
N LYS A 147 -2.22 6.64 34.43
CA LYS A 147 -3.16 7.76 34.31
C LYS A 147 -2.58 8.78 33.35
N GLN A 148 -3.29 9.02 32.26
CA GLN A 148 -3.00 10.06 31.29
C GLN A 148 -4.09 11.11 31.30
N LYS A 149 -3.74 12.31 30.89
CA LYS A 149 -4.73 13.38 30.73
C LYS A 149 -4.80 13.81 29.28
N GLN A 150 -5.99 14.17 28.83
CA GLN A 150 -6.22 14.50 27.43
C GLN A 150 -7.07 15.76 27.29
N SER A 151 -6.60 16.67 26.45
CA SER A 151 -7.37 17.79 25.90
C SER A 151 -7.57 17.56 24.40
N LYS A 152 -8.81 17.67 23.94
CA LYS A 152 -9.16 17.52 22.52
C LYS A 152 -9.77 18.80 21.99
N LEU A 153 -9.33 19.22 20.81
CA LEU A 153 -9.87 20.39 20.13
C LEU A 153 -9.86 20.20 18.61
N VAL A 154 -10.62 21.04 17.92
CA VAL A 154 -10.64 21.13 16.47
C VAL A 154 -10.26 22.54 16.08
N ILE A 155 -9.29 22.68 15.19
CA ILE A 155 -8.95 23.96 14.57
C ILE A 155 -9.43 24.02 13.12
N THR A 156 -9.67 25.24 12.64
CA THR A 156 -10.02 25.50 11.24
C THR A 156 -9.28 26.69 10.69
N ASP A 157 -8.91 26.63 9.41
CA ASP A 157 -8.46 27.77 8.61
C ASP A 157 -9.64 28.44 7.86
N GLY A 158 -10.87 27.96 8.06
CA GLY A 158 -12.09 28.35 7.36
C GLY A 158 -12.42 27.52 6.13
N ARG A 159 -11.50 26.67 5.64
CA ARG A 159 -11.72 25.75 4.52
C ARG A 159 -11.79 24.29 4.97
N SER A 160 -11.03 23.94 6.00
CA SER A 160 -10.91 22.58 6.50
C SER A 160 -10.88 22.55 8.04
N ASN A 161 -11.07 21.37 8.62
CA ASN A 161 -11.02 21.16 10.05
C ASN A 161 -9.96 20.10 10.36
N VAL A 162 -9.20 20.32 11.44
CA VAL A 162 -8.13 19.42 11.87
C VAL A 162 -8.32 19.09 13.34
N ASN A 163 -8.27 17.80 13.67
CA ASN A 163 -8.35 17.35 15.05
C ASN A 163 -7.00 17.51 15.74
N ILE A 164 -7.01 17.89 17.00
CA ILE A 164 -5.82 18.01 17.83
C ILE A 164 -6.07 17.31 19.16
N THR A 165 -5.06 16.57 19.61
CA THR A 165 -5.05 15.87 20.87
C THR A 165 -3.77 16.22 21.65
N PHE A 166 -3.92 16.92 22.78
CA PHE A 166 -2.82 17.23 23.70
C PHE A 166 -2.84 16.32 24.93
N TRP A 167 -1.68 15.80 25.30
CA TRP A 167 -1.53 14.78 26.33
C TRP A 167 -0.82 15.29 27.59
N ASP A 168 -1.21 14.72 28.73
CA ASP A 168 -0.56 14.77 30.02
C ASP A 168 -0.25 16.21 30.48
N SER A 169 0.97 16.45 30.97
CA SER A 169 1.39 17.76 31.48
C SER A 169 1.25 18.88 30.45
N PHE A 170 1.41 18.57 29.16
CA PHE A 170 1.20 19.54 28.08
C PHE A 170 -0.28 19.90 27.94
N GLY A 171 -1.17 18.91 27.99
CA GLY A 171 -2.62 19.13 28.00
C GLY A 171 -3.07 19.96 29.20
N ILE A 172 -2.57 19.66 30.41
CA ILE A 172 -2.87 20.45 31.63
C ILE A 172 -2.44 21.91 31.45
N LYS A 173 -1.24 22.13 30.90
CA LYS A 173 -0.73 23.47 30.65
C LYS A 173 -1.61 24.21 29.64
N PHE A 174 -1.98 23.56 28.53
CA PHE A 174 -2.90 24.13 27.55
C PHE A 174 -4.25 24.54 28.17
N GLU A 175 -4.86 23.69 28.98
CA GLU A 175 -6.12 24.02 29.67
C GLU A 175 -5.97 25.22 30.61
N THR A 176 -4.82 25.32 31.27
CA THR A 176 -4.50 26.46 32.15
C THR A 176 -4.34 27.74 31.35
N ASP A 177 -3.60 27.69 30.24
CA ASP A 177 -3.37 28.83 29.35
C ASP A 177 -4.70 29.27 28.69
N MET A 178 -5.56 28.33 28.28
CA MET A 178 -6.88 28.61 27.71
C MET A 178 -7.82 29.36 28.66
N LYS A 179 -7.75 29.09 29.97
CA LYS A 179 -8.53 29.82 30.98
C LYS A 179 -8.13 31.28 31.12
N GLN A 180 -6.90 31.63 30.75
CA GLN A 180 -6.37 32.99 30.80
C GLN A 180 -6.68 33.79 29.53
N VAL A 181 -7.20 33.15 28.48
CA VAL A 181 -7.47 33.82 27.21
C VAL A 181 -8.73 34.68 27.28
N VAL A 182 -8.56 35.99 27.10
CA VAL A 182 -9.65 36.96 27.05
C VAL A 182 -10.23 37.11 25.64
N GLN A 183 -9.38 37.10 24.60
CA GLN A 183 -9.79 37.37 23.23
C GLN A 183 -10.35 36.12 22.52
N LYS A 184 -11.61 36.19 22.08
CA LYS A 184 -12.31 35.14 21.31
C LYS A 184 -12.69 35.61 19.89
N PRO A 185 -12.86 34.69 18.92
CA PRO A 185 -12.52 33.25 18.97
C PRO A 185 -11.00 33.05 19.06
N VAL A 186 -10.52 32.00 19.72
CA VAL A 186 -9.06 31.85 19.97
C VAL A 186 -8.35 31.38 18.70
N ILE A 187 -7.24 32.01 18.34
CA ILE A 187 -6.34 31.53 17.27
C ILE A 187 -5.12 30.91 17.92
N ILE A 188 -4.80 29.68 17.54
CA ILE A 188 -3.67 28.92 18.08
C ILE A 188 -2.63 28.71 17.00
N ILE A 189 -1.38 28.99 17.35
CA ILE A 189 -0.19 28.47 16.64
C ILE A 189 0.29 27.26 17.42
N ILE A 190 0.52 26.15 16.72
CA ILE A 190 1.13 24.94 17.27
C ILE A 190 2.42 24.71 16.51
N SER A 191 3.56 24.93 17.14
CA SER A 191 4.87 24.67 16.54
C SER A 191 5.41 23.30 16.91
N CYS A 192 6.22 22.72 16.03
CA CYS A 192 6.83 21.41 16.17
C CYS A 192 5.82 20.33 16.59
N CYS A 193 4.65 20.31 15.97
CA CYS A 193 3.61 19.32 16.24
C CYS A 193 3.80 18.06 15.38
N ARG A 194 3.30 16.93 15.87
CA ARG A 194 3.28 15.67 15.13
C ARG A 194 1.94 15.54 14.42
N VAL A 195 1.98 15.51 13.10
CA VAL A 195 0.82 15.19 12.26
C VAL A 195 0.74 13.67 12.11
N GLY A 196 -0.41 13.09 12.41
CA GLY A 196 -0.68 11.67 12.25
C GLY A 196 -2.11 11.43 11.78
N LYS A 197 -2.50 10.15 11.76
CA LYS A 197 -3.88 9.74 11.52
C LYS A 197 -4.42 9.08 12.79
N TRP A 198 -5.59 9.52 13.25
CA TRP A 198 -6.35 8.88 14.32
C TRP A 198 -7.76 8.62 13.81
N ASP A 199 -8.21 7.36 13.87
CA ASP A 199 -9.52 6.95 13.33
C ASP A 199 -9.69 7.31 11.84
N GLY A 200 -8.61 7.17 11.05
CA GLY A 200 -8.57 7.52 9.62
C GLY A 200 -8.54 9.02 9.30
N GLU A 201 -8.78 9.88 10.29
CA GLU A 201 -8.76 11.34 10.16
C GLU A 201 -7.41 11.92 10.56
N ILE A 202 -7.08 13.09 10.00
CA ILE A 202 -5.85 13.82 10.37
C ILE A 202 -5.98 14.28 11.82
N ASP A 203 -5.01 13.89 12.65
CA ASP A 203 -4.91 14.30 14.05
C ASP A 203 -3.50 14.82 14.36
N ILE A 204 -3.45 15.94 15.07
CA ILE A 204 -2.23 16.57 15.53
C ILE A 204 -2.02 16.24 17.01
N SER A 205 -0.83 15.75 17.34
CA SER A 205 -0.44 15.43 18.72
C SER A 205 0.81 16.18 19.15
N ASN A 206 0.98 16.37 20.46
CA ASN A 206 2.18 16.97 21.03
C ASN A 206 3.32 15.94 21.16
N VAL A 207 4.54 16.42 20.94
CA VAL A 207 5.82 15.77 21.25
C VAL A 207 6.63 16.69 22.18
N PRO A 208 7.77 16.27 22.75
CA PRO A 208 8.55 17.11 23.68
C PRO A 208 8.96 18.48 23.12
N ALA A 209 9.14 18.59 21.80
CA ALA A 209 9.47 19.83 21.11
C ALA A 209 8.26 20.74 20.85
N THR A 210 7.02 20.24 20.94
CA THR A 210 5.81 21.00 20.59
C THR A 210 5.64 22.20 21.52
N ARG A 211 5.28 23.36 20.95
CA ARG A 211 4.90 24.56 21.70
C ARG A 211 3.61 25.13 21.14
N ILE A 212 2.86 25.83 21.98
CA ILE A 212 1.61 26.48 21.61
C ILE A 212 1.68 27.97 21.91
N TYR A 213 1.03 28.76 21.07
CA TYR A 213 0.93 30.21 21.25
C TYR A 213 -0.51 30.63 20.94
N LEU A 214 -1.21 31.14 21.95
CA LEU A 214 -2.62 31.55 21.85
C LEU A 214 -2.69 33.06 21.58
N ASN A 215 -3.39 33.45 20.52
CA ASN A 215 -3.54 34.84 20.07
C ASN A 215 -2.19 35.57 19.95
N TYR A 216 -1.16 34.85 19.52
CA TYR A 216 0.20 35.37 19.44
C TYR A 216 0.28 36.53 18.44
N LYS A 217 1.08 37.55 18.77
CA LYS A 217 1.29 38.71 17.90
C LYS A 217 2.16 38.32 16.71
N HIS A 218 1.50 37.83 15.66
CA HIS A 218 2.13 37.34 14.44
C HIS A 218 1.26 37.68 13.22
N HIS A 219 1.89 38.02 12.09
CA HIS A 219 1.19 38.51 10.90
C HIS A 219 0.10 37.55 10.39
N VAL A 220 0.31 36.23 10.49
CA VAL A 220 -0.69 35.21 10.09
C VAL A 220 -1.91 35.20 11.03
N VAL A 221 -1.69 35.45 12.33
CA VAL A 221 -2.79 35.59 13.30
C VAL A 221 -3.58 36.86 13.00
N ASP A 222 -2.90 37.97 12.71
CA ASP A 222 -3.54 39.23 12.30
C ASP A 222 -4.35 39.08 11.00
N GLN A 223 -3.87 38.27 10.06
CA GLN A 223 -4.60 37.95 8.83
C GLN A 223 -5.89 37.16 9.10
N LEU A 224 -5.81 36.09 9.91
CA LEU A 224 -6.99 35.32 10.32
C LEU A 224 -7.97 36.17 11.13
N ARG A 225 -7.47 37.09 11.96
CA ARG A 225 -8.29 38.09 12.67
C ARG A 225 -9.07 39.00 11.72
N LYS A 226 -8.42 39.50 10.67
CA LYS A 226 -9.10 40.29 9.62
C LYS A 226 -10.17 39.48 8.89
N MET A 227 -9.92 38.20 8.60
CA MET A 227 -10.91 37.33 7.95
C MET A 227 -12.13 37.07 8.86
N LEU A 228 -11.91 36.91 10.17
CA LEU A 228 -12.97 36.78 11.17
C LEU A 228 -13.85 38.04 11.32
N ALA A 229 -13.44 39.19 10.78
CA ALA A 229 -14.30 40.36 10.71
C ALA A 229 -15.40 40.23 9.64
N ASN A 230 -15.28 39.27 8.70
CA ASN A 230 -16.30 39.00 7.70
C ASN A 230 -17.36 38.01 8.23
N PRO A 231 -18.65 38.41 8.32
CA PRO A 231 -19.74 37.55 8.83
C PRO A 231 -19.92 36.24 8.06
N ASP A 232 -19.72 36.22 6.74
CA ASP A 232 -19.88 35.02 5.91
C ASP A 232 -18.80 33.99 6.21
N PHE A 233 -17.57 34.45 6.41
CA PHE A 233 -16.45 33.61 6.81
C PHE A 233 -16.70 33.00 8.20
N VAL A 234 -17.23 33.77 9.15
CA VAL A 234 -17.56 33.27 10.49
C VAL A 234 -18.62 32.18 10.43
N LYS A 235 -19.68 32.40 9.63
CA LYS A 235 -20.76 31.42 9.43
C LYS A 235 -20.23 30.12 8.84
N GLN A 236 -19.31 30.18 7.88
CA GLN A 236 -18.70 29.01 7.26
C GLN A 236 -17.71 28.29 8.19
N ALA A 237 -16.80 29.05 8.82
CA ALA A 237 -15.72 28.50 9.63
C ALA A 237 -16.22 27.85 10.94
N LEU A 238 -17.19 28.47 11.62
CA LEU A 238 -17.61 28.09 12.97
C LEU A 238 -18.94 27.32 13.06
N ALA A 239 -19.62 27.01 11.95
CA ALA A 239 -20.85 26.21 11.99
C ALA A 239 -20.61 24.76 12.50
N GLU A 240 -21.44 24.30 13.44
CA GLU A 240 -21.44 22.94 13.99
C GLU A 240 -22.44 22.03 13.24
N LYS A 241 -21.99 20.91 12.67
CA LYS A 241 -22.87 19.80 12.24
C LYS A 241 -22.86 18.72 13.33
N LYS A 242 -24.00 18.44 13.96
CA LYS A 242 -24.16 17.35 14.94
C LYS A 242 -24.16 16.00 14.20
N LYS A 243 -23.25 15.08 14.53
CA LYS A 243 -23.20 13.73 13.93
C LYS A 243 -24.38 12.92 14.47
N MET A 244 -25.37 12.62 13.64
CA MET A 244 -26.55 11.84 14.04
C MET A 244 -26.23 10.34 14.04
N GLU A 245 -26.82 9.62 14.99
CA GLU A 245 -26.75 8.15 15.06
C GLU A 245 -27.51 7.51 13.88
N ILE A 246 -26.98 6.42 13.32
CA ILE A 246 -27.63 5.71 12.20
C ILE A 246 -28.78 4.89 12.76
N LEU A 247 -30.00 5.27 12.41
CA LEU A 247 -31.22 4.59 12.85
C LEU A 247 -31.72 3.62 11.77
N LEU A 248 -32.27 2.49 12.20
CA LEU A 248 -33.06 1.62 11.34
C LEU A 248 -34.43 2.27 11.14
N MET A 249 -34.79 2.56 9.88
CA MET A 249 -36.03 3.23 9.51
C MET A 249 -36.72 2.51 8.36
N LYS A 250 -38.05 2.66 8.27
CA LYS A 250 -38.86 2.15 7.16
C LYS A 250 -38.83 3.13 5.99
N ILE A 251 -39.10 2.65 4.78
CA ILE A 251 -39.07 3.48 3.56
C ILE A 251 -40.01 4.69 3.65
N GLU A 252 -41.21 4.51 4.19
CA GLU A 252 -42.17 5.61 4.35
C GLU A 252 -41.60 6.75 5.21
N ASP A 253 -40.91 6.42 6.30
CA ASP A 253 -40.31 7.41 7.21
C ASP A 253 -39.11 8.11 6.54
N ILE A 254 -38.32 7.37 5.77
CA ILE A 254 -37.18 7.91 5.01
C ILE A 254 -37.62 8.97 3.99
N LYS A 255 -38.80 8.80 3.38
CA LYS A 255 -39.37 9.79 2.43
C LYS A 255 -39.86 11.07 3.12
N LYS A 256 -40.11 11.04 4.43
CA LYS A 256 -40.62 12.17 5.24
C LYS A 256 -39.53 12.90 6.04
N LEU A 257 -38.25 12.56 5.85
CA LEU A 257 -37.14 13.17 6.58
C LEU A 257 -37.02 14.69 6.33
N GLY A 258 -36.74 15.44 7.39
CA GLY A 258 -36.52 16.89 7.34
C GLY A 258 -35.07 17.27 6.99
N LYS A 259 -34.83 18.58 6.87
CA LYS A 259 -33.54 19.17 6.48
C LYS A 259 -32.39 18.80 7.42
N GLU A 260 -32.68 18.38 8.64
CA GLU A 260 -31.73 17.91 9.64
C GLU A 260 -30.99 16.62 9.24
N TYR A 261 -31.53 15.83 8.30
CA TYR A 261 -30.90 14.61 7.79
C TYR A 261 -30.01 14.83 6.56
N ILE A 262 -29.86 16.05 6.05
CA ILE A 262 -28.96 16.33 4.91
C ILE A 262 -27.52 15.96 5.28
N ASP A 263 -26.88 15.16 4.42
CA ASP A 263 -25.54 14.56 4.61
C ASP A 263 -25.44 13.53 5.75
N ASN A 264 -26.56 13.05 6.30
CA ASN A 264 -26.58 11.95 7.27
C ASN A 264 -26.86 10.59 6.60
N LYS A 265 -26.73 9.52 7.38
CA LYS A 265 -26.93 8.13 6.95
C LYS A 265 -28.04 7.46 7.73
N VAL A 266 -28.76 6.56 7.07
CA VAL A 266 -29.88 5.81 7.63
C VAL A 266 -29.77 4.33 7.22
N LEU A 267 -30.21 3.41 8.07
CA LEU A 267 -30.25 1.98 7.76
C LEU A 267 -31.70 1.59 7.41
N THR A 268 -31.87 0.74 6.40
CA THR A 268 -33.18 0.18 6.03
C THR A 268 -33.07 -1.29 5.65
N HIS A 269 -34.13 -2.05 5.89
CA HIS A 269 -34.29 -3.42 5.42
C HIS A 269 -35.15 -3.41 4.18
N ILE A 270 -34.64 -3.93 3.08
CA ILE A 270 -35.31 -3.89 1.78
C ILE A 270 -35.15 -5.20 1.04
N ARG A 271 -36.16 -5.58 0.26
CA ARG A 271 -36.08 -6.64 -0.74
C ARG A 271 -35.87 -6.00 -2.10
N ILE A 272 -34.80 -6.37 -2.80
CA ILE A 272 -34.59 -5.86 -4.16
C ILE A 272 -35.58 -6.57 -5.09
N THR A 273 -36.46 -5.81 -5.74
CA THR A 273 -37.50 -6.35 -6.64
C THR A 273 -36.99 -6.48 -8.06
N SER A 274 -36.22 -5.49 -8.53
CA SER A 274 -35.66 -5.48 -9.88
C SER A 274 -34.36 -4.68 -9.97
N VAL A 275 -33.52 -5.04 -10.94
CA VAL A 275 -32.29 -4.32 -11.29
C VAL A 275 -32.54 -3.62 -12.62
N GLU A 276 -32.30 -2.31 -12.68
CA GLU A 276 -32.63 -1.49 -13.84
C GLU A 276 -31.67 -1.73 -15.02
N HIS A 277 -32.23 -2.02 -16.20
CA HIS A 277 -31.50 -2.50 -17.38
C HIS A 277 -30.93 -1.40 -18.30
N THR A 278 -30.99 -0.13 -17.90
CA THR A 278 -30.60 1.00 -18.75
C THR A 278 -29.07 1.12 -18.86
N THR A 279 -28.46 0.28 -19.70
CA THR A 279 -27.15 0.32 -20.41
C THR A 279 -25.85 0.86 -19.76
N ASN A 280 -25.86 1.48 -18.58
CA ASN A 280 -24.67 2.05 -17.92
C ASN A 280 -24.46 1.45 -16.51
N TRP A 281 -24.48 0.12 -16.41
CA TRP A 281 -24.21 -0.61 -15.16
C TRP A 281 -22.77 -0.42 -14.64
N CYS A 282 -21.89 0.16 -15.47
CA CYS A 282 -20.55 0.60 -15.10
C CYS A 282 -20.18 1.93 -15.76
N TYR A 283 -19.17 2.60 -15.22
CA TYR A 283 -18.58 3.83 -15.78
C TYR A 283 -17.05 3.77 -15.72
N THR A 284 -16.39 4.59 -16.54
CA THR A 284 -14.93 4.74 -16.54
C THR A 284 -14.50 5.82 -15.54
N ALA A 285 -13.51 5.51 -14.72
CA ALA A 285 -13.07 6.29 -13.58
C ALA A 285 -11.56 6.51 -13.57
N CYS A 286 -11.11 7.57 -12.93
CA CYS A 286 -9.69 7.88 -12.76
C CYS A 286 -9.05 6.87 -11.80
N SER A 287 -7.90 6.29 -12.18
CA SER A 287 -7.14 5.38 -11.31
C SER A 287 -6.64 5.99 -9.98
N GLY A 288 -6.66 7.32 -9.84
CA GLY A 288 -6.13 8.03 -8.67
C GLY A 288 -7.22 8.51 -7.71
N CYS A 289 -8.20 9.27 -8.21
CA CYS A 289 -9.29 9.82 -7.37
C CYS A 289 -10.63 9.11 -7.52
N TRP A 290 -10.72 8.16 -8.47
CA TRP A 290 -11.87 7.29 -8.72
C TRP A 290 -13.16 8.01 -9.14
N LYS A 291 -13.03 9.29 -9.52
CA LYS A 291 -14.08 10.07 -10.16
C LYS A 291 -14.18 9.73 -11.63
N GLU A 292 -15.37 9.91 -12.19
CA GLU A 292 -15.66 9.67 -13.61
C GLU A 292 -14.76 10.54 -14.49
N ILE A 293 -14.22 9.94 -15.55
CA ILE A 293 -13.32 10.60 -16.50
C ILE A 293 -14.09 11.09 -17.72
N LYS A 294 -13.56 12.14 -18.36
CA LYS A 294 -14.08 12.64 -19.63
C LYS A 294 -13.12 12.33 -20.77
N LEU A 295 -13.64 12.23 -21.98
CA LEU A 295 -12.86 12.09 -23.20
C LEU A 295 -12.70 13.49 -23.82
N GLU A 296 -11.49 14.05 -23.76
CA GLU A 296 -11.13 15.26 -24.53
C GLU A 296 -10.25 14.82 -25.71
N ASN A 297 -10.65 15.09 -26.95
CA ASN A 297 -9.89 14.68 -28.16
C ASN A 297 -9.52 13.18 -28.18
N SER A 298 -10.43 12.30 -27.76
CA SER A 298 -10.21 10.84 -27.62
C SER A 298 -9.17 10.44 -26.56
N ILE A 299 -8.79 11.37 -25.67
CA ILE A 299 -7.85 11.18 -24.58
C ILE A 299 -8.64 11.16 -23.26
N PRO A 300 -8.54 10.10 -22.43
CA PRO A 300 -9.20 10.06 -21.13
C PRO A 300 -8.52 11.03 -20.14
N VAL A 301 -9.25 12.05 -19.70
CA VAL A 301 -8.78 13.10 -18.79
C VAL A 301 -9.60 13.09 -17.51
N CYS A 302 -8.89 13.22 -16.38
CA CYS A 302 -9.51 13.43 -15.08
C CYS A 302 -9.42 14.91 -14.72
N GLU A 303 -10.52 15.65 -14.82
CA GLU A 303 -10.58 17.07 -14.44
C GLU A 303 -10.22 17.29 -12.95
N PRO A 304 -10.71 16.48 -12.00
CA PRO A 304 -10.37 16.66 -10.58
C PRO A 304 -8.88 16.48 -10.25
N CYS A 305 -8.18 15.64 -11.00
CA CYS A 305 -6.73 15.42 -10.82
C CYS A 305 -5.89 16.23 -11.80
N ASN A 306 -6.53 16.95 -12.72
CA ASN A 306 -5.92 17.62 -13.86
C ASN A 306 -4.81 16.79 -14.53
N ARG A 307 -5.10 15.52 -14.86
CA ARG A 307 -4.12 14.59 -15.45
C ARG A 307 -4.75 13.69 -16.51
N PHE A 308 -3.90 13.27 -17.44
CA PHE A 308 -4.18 12.17 -18.37
C PHE A 308 -4.30 10.84 -17.60
N VAL A 309 -5.28 10.02 -17.98
CA VAL A 309 -5.52 8.69 -17.40
C VAL A 309 -5.37 7.64 -18.50
N PRO A 310 -4.14 7.13 -18.75
CA PRO A 310 -3.89 6.15 -19.82
C PRO A 310 -4.65 4.84 -19.62
N TYR A 311 -4.91 4.47 -18.36
CA TYR A 311 -5.62 3.25 -17.98
C TYR A 311 -6.76 3.58 -17.01
N PRO A 312 -7.94 3.96 -17.52
CA PRO A 312 -9.11 4.24 -16.69
C PRO A 312 -9.65 2.96 -16.04
N GLU A 313 -10.06 3.07 -14.78
CA GLU A 313 -10.72 1.99 -14.04
C GLU A 313 -12.19 1.86 -14.42
N ILE A 314 -12.71 0.64 -14.51
CA ILE A 314 -14.14 0.39 -14.78
C ILE A 314 -14.80 0.04 -13.46
N ARG A 315 -15.84 0.80 -13.08
CA ARG A 315 -16.47 0.72 -11.77
C ARG A 315 -17.98 0.53 -11.89
N TYR A 316 -18.59 -0.25 -11.00
CA TYR A 316 -20.05 -0.43 -11.04
C TYR A 316 -20.80 0.85 -10.65
N ARG A 317 -21.96 1.02 -11.28
CA ARG A 317 -23.01 1.96 -10.91
C ARG A 317 -24.34 1.33 -11.30
N ILE A 318 -24.99 0.66 -10.36
CA ILE A 318 -26.21 -0.11 -10.63
C ILE A 318 -27.38 0.54 -9.92
N SER A 319 -28.46 0.78 -10.65
CA SER A 319 -29.73 1.23 -10.09
C SER A 319 -30.62 0.02 -9.82
N VAL A 320 -31.13 -0.07 -8.59
CA VAL A 320 -32.06 -1.14 -8.17
C VAL A 320 -33.34 -0.53 -7.63
N LYS A 321 -34.48 -1.20 -7.91
CA LYS A 321 -35.75 -0.95 -7.23
C LYS A 321 -35.87 -1.96 -6.09
N ALA A 322 -36.25 -1.46 -4.92
CA ALA A 322 -36.41 -2.27 -3.74
C ALA A 322 -37.63 -1.83 -2.95
N GLU A 323 -38.19 -2.75 -2.16
CA GLU A 323 -39.39 -2.51 -1.37
C GLU A 323 -39.24 -3.00 0.07
N ASP A 324 -40.04 -2.43 0.95
CA ASP A 324 -40.33 -2.95 2.27
C ASP A 324 -41.86 -3.00 2.46
N ALA A 325 -42.33 -3.35 3.66
CA ALA A 325 -43.77 -3.41 3.94
C ALA A 325 -44.50 -2.05 3.88
N THR A 326 -43.78 -0.94 3.76
CA THR A 326 -44.30 0.44 3.77
C THR A 326 -44.17 1.18 2.44
N GLY A 327 -43.37 0.68 1.51
CA GLY A 327 -43.35 1.19 0.15
C GLY A 327 -42.10 0.84 -0.64
N GLU A 328 -41.94 1.52 -1.77
CA GLU A 328 -40.84 1.29 -2.71
C GLU A 328 -39.79 2.40 -2.67
N VAL A 329 -38.54 2.06 -2.96
CA VAL A 329 -37.40 2.97 -3.02
C VAL A 329 -36.46 2.59 -4.17
N GLN A 330 -35.82 3.61 -4.76
CA GLN A 330 -34.76 3.41 -5.75
C GLN A 330 -33.39 3.65 -5.11
N VAL A 331 -32.49 2.69 -5.25
CA VAL A 331 -31.16 2.71 -4.64
C VAL A 331 -30.08 2.56 -5.69
N ILE A 332 -29.08 3.44 -5.66
CA ILE A 332 -27.87 3.34 -6.48
C ILE A 332 -26.81 2.59 -5.67
N LEU A 333 -26.39 1.44 -6.18
CA LEU A 333 -25.29 0.63 -5.67
C LEU A 333 -24.00 1.01 -6.39
N GLY A 334 -23.02 1.46 -5.61
CA GLY A 334 -21.69 1.78 -6.12
C GLY A 334 -20.82 0.54 -6.29
N ASP A 335 -19.63 0.78 -6.84
CA ASP A 335 -18.61 -0.24 -7.09
C ASP A 335 -18.28 -1.13 -5.89
N ARG A 336 -18.24 -0.56 -4.68
CA ARG A 336 -17.96 -1.33 -3.46
C ARG A 336 -19.11 -2.27 -3.13
N GLU A 337 -20.33 -1.73 -3.09
CA GLU A 337 -21.55 -2.44 -2.69
C GLU A 337 -21.81 -3.63 -3.61
N VAL A 338 -21.70 -3.41 -4.92
CA VAL A 338 -21.86 -4.46 -5.92
C VAL A 338 -20.77 -5.52 -5.75
N ARG A 339 -19.49 -5.15 -5.66
CA ARG A 339 -18.39 -6.10 -5.47
C ARG A 339 -18.54 -6.95 -4.20
N THR A 340 -19.09 -6.38 -3.12
CA THR A 340 -19.36 -7.14 -1.89
C THR A 340 -20.40 -8.24 -2.10
N LEU A 341 -21.36 -8.06 -3.01
CA LEU A 341 -22.43 -9.03 -3.25
C LEU A 341 -22.08 -10.08 -4.29
N ILE A 342 -21.41 -9.69 -5.38
CA ILE A 342 -21.13 -10.59 -6.52
C ILE A 342 -19.68 -11.10 -6.57
N LEU A 343 -18.79 -10.53 -5.76
CA LEU A 343 -17.38 -10.91 -5.66
C LEU A 343 -16.58 -10.85 -6.99
N LYS A 344 -17.06 -10.09 -8.00
CA LYS A 344 -16.40 -9.86 -9.29
C LYS A 344 -16.23 -8.38 -9.60
N ARG A 345 -15.19 -7.99 -10.34
CA ARG A 345 -14.93 -6.59 -10.77
C ARG A 345 -15.70 -6.21 -12.04
N ALA A 346 -16.04 -4.94 -12.19
CA ALA A 346 -16.81 -4.46 -13.35
C ALA A 346 -16.05 -4.66 -14.66
N ARG A 347 -14.73 -4.44 -14.69
CA ARG A 347 -13.89 -4.72 -15.86
C ARG A 347 -13.97 -6.19 -16.30
N GLN A 348 -13.87 -7.11 -15.34
CA GLN A 348 -13.97 -8.55 -15.61
C GLN A 348 -15.33 -8.89 -16.23
N LEU A 349 -16.43 -8.39 -15.67
CA LEU A 349 -17.76 -8.65 -16.23
C LEU A 349 -17.94 -8.00 -17.61
N LEU A 350 -17.31 -6.85 -17.86
CA LEU A 350 -17.40 -6.16 -19.14
C LEU A 350 -16.66 -6.94 -20.24
N GLU A 351 -15.50 -7.51 -19.92
CA GLU A 351 -14.72 -8.36 -20.82
C GLU A 351 -15.42 -9.70 -21.08
N GLU A 352 -15.96 -10.36 -20.04
CA GLU A 352 -16.74 -11.60 -20.15
C GLU A 352 -18.01 -11.44 -21.02
N HIS A 353 -18.55 -10.22 -21.14
CA HIS A 353 -19.79 -9.91 -21.88
C HIS A 353 -19.55 -8.98 -23.08
N ALA A 354 -18.31 -8.88 -23.56
CA ALA A 354 -17.94 -8.03 -24.69
C ALA A 354 -18.67 -8.50 -25.98
N GLY A 355 -19.76 -7.82 -26.35
CA GLY A 355 -20.51 -8.06 -27.58
C GLY A 355 -22.02 -8.20 -27.46
N SER A 356 -22.58 -8.36 -26.25
CA SER A 356 -24.03 -8.56 -26.07
C SER A 356 -24.83 -7.27 -25.84
N GLY A 357 -24.19 -6.17 -25.43
CA GLY A 357 -24.87 -4.92 -25.03
C GLY A 357 -25.77 -5.06 -23.78
N ASP A 358 -25.89 -6.27 -23.24
CA ASP A 358 -26.82 -6.65 -22.18
C ASP A 358 -26.13 -6.74 -20.82
N MET A 359 -26.89 -6.45 -19.76
CA MET A 359 -26.38 -6.52 -18.39
C MET A 359 -26.07 -7.98 -17.96
N PRO A 360 -24.89 -8.23 -17.35
CA PRO A 360 -24.49 -9.56 -16.87
C PRO A 360 -25.55 -10.26 -16.00
N GLN A 361 -25.77 -11.56 -16.24
CA GLN A 361 -26.81 -12.33 -15.56
C GLN A 361 -26.58 -12.40 -14.03
N CYS A 362 -25.32 -12.42 -13.58
CA CYS A 362 -24.97 -12.42 -12.16
C CYS A 362 -25.50 -11.17 -11.42
N LEU A 363 -25.57 -10.01 -12.09
CA LEU A 363 -26.14 -8.78 -11.52
C LEU A 363 -27.66 -8.89 -11.36
N LYS A 364 -28.34 -9.61 -12.25
CA LYS A 364 -29.78 -9.86 -12.14
C LYS A 364 -30.14 -10.74 -10.93
N THR A 365 -29.21 -11.56 -10.45
CA THR A 365 -29.41 -12.41 -9.26
C THR A 365 -29.48 -11.64 -7.93
N LEU A 366 -29.27 -10.32 -7.97
CA LEU A 366 -29.54 -9.42 -6.84
C LEU A 366 -31.04 -9.24 -6.60
N ALA A 367 -31.87 -9.39 -7.64
CA ALA A 367 -33.32 -9.34 -7.50
C ALA A 367 -33.85 -10.58 -6.76
N GLY A 368 -34.92 -10.39 -5.99
CA GLY A 368 -35.62 -11.43 -5.24
C GLY A 368 -34.99 -11.79 -3.90
N LYS A 369 -33.97 -11.05 -3.44
CA LYS A 369 -33.29 -11.28 -2.15
C LYS A 369 -33.48 -10.11 -1.20
N ASP A 370 -33.39 -10.43 0.08
CA ASP A 370 -33.51 -9.49 1.19
C ASP A 370 -32.12 -8.91 1.53
N TYR A 371 -32.07 -7.62 1.83
CA TYR A 371 -30.84 -6.88 2.11
C TYR A 371 -31.03 -5.88 3.24
N SER A 372 -29.96 -5.64 3.98
CA SER A 372 -29.84 -4.47 4.87
C SER A 372 -28.93 -3.45 4.19
N VAL A 373 -29.43 -2.22 4.02
CA VAL A 373 -28.77 -1.18 3.22
C VAL A 373 -28.64 0.11 4.02
N VAL A 374 -27.43 0.69 4.01
CA VAL A 374 -27.18 2.01 4.59
C VAL A 374 -27.25 3.07 3.50
N LEU A 375 -28.28 3.92 3.56
CA LEU A 375 -28.54 4.97 2.57
C LEU A 375 -27.91 6.30 3.00
N ASN A 376 -27.33 7.02 2.04
CA ASN A 376 -26.89 8.40 2.20
C ASN A 376 -28.04 9.35 1.87
N ILE A 377 -28.34 10.28 2.77
CA ILE A 377 -29.35 11.32 2.56
C ILE A 377 -28.67 12.60 2.09
N LYS A 378 -29.12 13.16 0.96
CA LYS A 378 -28.60 14.38 0.35
C LYS A 378 -29.66 15.45 0.27
N GLU A 379 -29.21 16.69 0.09
CA GLU A 379 -30.11 17.85 -0.03
C GLU A 379 -31.18 17.65 -1.10
N MET A 380 -30.84 17.03 -2.24
CA MET A 380 -31.79 16.73 -3.29
C MET A 380 -32.90 15.75 -2.88
N ASN A 381 -32.64 14.84 -1.94
CA ASN A 381 -33.65 13.90 -1.47
C ASN A 381 -34.72 14.60 -0.63
N ILE A 382 -34.36 15.71 0.04
CA ILE A 382 -35.24 16.45 0.94
C ILE A 382 -35.83 17.67 0.21
N SER A 383 -34.98 18.57 -0.30
CA SER A 383 -35.39 19.84 -0.90
C SER A 383 -36.07 19.69 -2.27
N LYS A 384 -35.78 18.62 -3.02
CA LYS A 384 -36.32 18.37 -4.36
C LYS A 384 -37.18 17.11 -4.45
N SER A 385 -37.47 16.46 -3.32
CA SER A 385 -38.21 15.19 -3.22
C SER A 385 -37.72 14.11 -4.20
N PHE A 386 -36.41 14.07 -4.46
CA PHE A 386 -35.82 13.10 -5.38
C PHE A 386 -35.58 11.78 -4.63
N HIS A 387 -36.47 10.80 -4.79
CA HIS A 387 -36.45 9.54 -4.02
C HIS A 387 -35.48 8.47 -4.56
N VAL A 388 -34.29 8.90 -5.00
CA VAL A 388 -33.18 8.03 -5.40
C VAL A 388 -32.03 8.21 -4.42
N TYR A 389 -31.63 7.12 -3.76
CA TYR A 389 -30.67 7.16 -2.65
C TYR A 389 -29.40 6.39 -3.01
N TRP A 390 -28.24 6.92 -2.61
CA TRP A 390 -26.98 6.20 -2.77
C TRP A 390 -26.74 5.29 -1.59
N ALA A 391 -26.48 4.00 -1.84
CA ALA A 391 -26.01 3.10 -0.81
C ALA A 391 -24.56 3.43 -0.45
N SER A 392 -24.24 3.36 0.84
CA SER A 392 -22.87 3.42 1.37
C SER A 392 -22.38 2.09 1.93
N ASN A 393 -23.30 1.15 2.12
CA ASN A 393 -23.02 -0.24 2.51
C ASN A 393 -24.25 -1.13 2.25
N ILE A 394 -24.03 -2.42 2.04
CA ILE A 394 -25.07 -3.43 1.80
C ILE A 394 -24.63 -4.81 2.28
N CYS A 395 -25.55 -5.62 2.81
CA CYS A 395 -25.32 -7.03 3.11
C CYS A 395 -26.56 -7.89 2.83
N ASN A 396 -26.35 -9.19 2.57
CA ASN A 396 -27.43 -10.15 2.39
C ASN A 396 -28.17 -10.38 3.71
N GLY A 397 -29.50 -10.41 3.65
CA GLY A 397 -30.41 -10.65 4.77
C GLY A 397 -30.68 -9.42 5.65
N PHE A 398 -31.65 -9.56 6.55
CA PHE A 398 -32.02 -8.55 7.54
C PHE A 398 -31.17 -8.70 8.80
N ILE A 399 -30.49 -7.62 9.19
CA ILE A 399 -29.62 -7.60 10.37
C ILE A 399 -30.44 -7.22 11.61
N ARG A 400 -30.12 -7.78 12.77
CA ARG A 400 -30.70 -7.31 14.04
C ARG A 400 -30.01 -6.01 14.44
N TRP A 401 -30.73 -4.89 14.40
CA TRP A 401 -30.23 -3.56 14.74
C TRP A 401 -30.93 -3.03 16.01
N GLY A 402 -30.17 -2.83 17.09
CA GLY A 402 -30.64 -2.05 18.24
C GLY A 402 -31.46 -2.76 19.33
N GLU A 403 -31.35 -4.07 19.56
CA GLU A 403 -31.97 -4.71 20.73
C GLU A 403 -31.16 -4.45 22.02
N LYS A 404 -31.52 -3.39 22.76
CA LYS A 404 -31.22 -3.30 24.20
C LYS A 404 -32.15 -4.25 24.96
N ASN A 405 -31.56 -5.06 25.85
CA ASN A 405 -32.19 -5.89 26.88
C ASN A 405 -33.73 -5.96 26.87
N ARG A 406 -34.28 -7.03 26.28
CA ARG A 406 -35.53 -7.59 26.78
C ARG A 406 -35.17 -8.61 27.84
N THR A 407 -35.38 -8.23 29.10
CA THR A 407 -35.59 -9.18 30.19
C THR A 407 -36.71 -10.13 29.76
N VAL A 408 -36.39 -11.42 29.70
CA VAL A 408 -37.38 -12.48 29.59
C VAL A 408 -38.03 -12.56 30.97
N ASP A 409 -39.23 -12.01 31.11
CA ASP A 409 -40.10 -12.37 32.22
C ASP A 409 -40.77 -13.71 31.92
N GLN A 410 -40.36 -14.68 32.72
CA GLN A 410 -41.09 -15.78 33.36
C GLN A 410 -41.95 -16.73 32.51
N GLU A 411 -41.59 -18.01 32.58
CA GLU A 411 -42.43 -19.01 33.27
C GLU A 411 -41.54 -19.98 34.10
N ASN A 412 -41.78 -19.97 35.42
CA ASN A 412 -41.64 -21.02 36.47
C ASN A 412 -40.41 -21.97 36.44
N THR A 413 -39.66 -22.20 37.54
CA THR A 413 -40.15 -22.76 38.82
C THR A 413 -39.08 -22.64 39.95
N THR A 414 -39.52 -22.17 41.13
CA THR A 414 -39.11 -22.47 42.54
C THR A 414 -37.68 -22.32 43.10
N SER A 415 -37.60 -21.45 44.13
CA SER A 415 -36.85 -21.50 45.41
C SER A 415 -35.32 -21.53 45.36
N THR A 416 -34.56 -20.67 46.06
CA THR A 416 -34.68 -20.35 47.49
C THR A 416 -33.93 -19.06 47.83
N GLN A 417 -34.34 -18.44 48.94
CA GLN A 417 -33.96 -17.16 49.53
C GLN A 417 -32.45 -16.91 49.74
N ASN A 418 -32.00 -15.66 49.50
CA ASN A 418 -31.37 -14.82 50.52
C ASN A 418 -31.29 -13.34 50.07
N GLN A 419 -31.70 -12.45 50.97
CA GLN A 419 -31.80 -11.00 50.85
C GLN A 419 -30.60 -10.31 51.58
N PRO A 420 -30.44 -8.97 51.59
CA PRO A 420 -29.31 -8.31 50.93
C PRO A 420 -28.44 -7.45 51.87
N THR A 421 -27.32 -6.94 51.38
CA THR A 421 -26.70 -5.70 51.92
C THR A 421 -26.53 -4.66 50.82
N THR A 422 -27.11 -3.50 51.11
CA THR A 422 -27.19 -2.25 50.35
C THR A 422 -25.83 -1.60 50.08
N SER A 423 -25.60 -1.14 48.85
CA SER A 423 -25.15 0.24 48.63
C SER A 423 -25.49 0.72 47.20
N THR A 424 -25.92 1.96 47.18
CA THR A 424 -26.51 2.79 46.12
C THR A 424 -25.75 2.84 44.79
N ASN A 425 -26.44 2.47 43.71
CA ASN A 425 -26.09 2.78 42.32
C ASN A 425 -26.68 4.15 41.92
N THR A 426 -25.82 5.10 41.57
CA THR A 426 -26.17 6.20 40.66
C THR A 426 -25.62 5.84 39.28
N GLY A 427 -26.53 5.65 38.32
CA GLY A 427 -26.21 5.20 36.98
C GLY A 427 -25.46 6.25 36.15
N GLN A 428 -24.42 5.79 35.43
CA GLN A 428 -23.87 6.47 34.27
C GLN A 428 -23.76 5.47 33.11
N THR A 429 -24.50 5.79 32.05
CA THR A 429 -24.58 5.04 30.79
C THR A 429 -23.26 5.20 30.02
N THR A 430 -22.44 4.15 29.97
CA THR A 430 -21.18 4.14 29.21
C THR A 430 -21.43 3.89 27.72
N THR A 431 -21.15 4.90 26.89
CA THR A 431 -20.97 4.76 25.44
C THR A 431 -19.81 3.80 25.15
N SER A 432 -20.09 2.70 24.47
CA SER A 432 -19.16 1.58 24.27
C SER A 432 -18.16 1.86 23.13
N THR A 433 -16.88 2.01 23.46
CA THR A 433 -15.77 2.12 22.50
C THR A 433 -15.19 0.74 22.16
N TYR A 434 -14.87 0.51 20.89
CA TYR A 434 -14.19 -0.69 20.39
C TYR A 434 -12.66 -0.53 20.49
N THR A 435 -11.96 -1.61 20.80
CA THR A 435 -10.50 -1.68 20.91
C THR A 435 -9.90 -2.14 19.57
N GLY A 436 -8.90 -1.42 19.03
CA GLY A 436 -8.11 -1.91 17.88
C GLY A 436 -7.20 -3.08 18.24
N GLN A 437 -6.93 -4.01 17.31
CA GLN A 437 -6.17 -5.24 17.61
C GLN A 437 -4.76 -4.97 18.15
N ALA A 438 -4.12 -3.88 17.71
CA ALA A 438 -2.79 -3.46 18.18
C ALA A 438 -2.74 -3.06 19.67
N ASN A 439 -3.90 -2.87 20.32
CA ASN A 439 -4.01 -2.52 21.73
C ASN A 439 -4.32 -3.72 22.63
N LEU A 440 -4.47 -4.92 22.06
CA LEU A 440 -4.71 -6.15 22.81
C LEU A 440 -3.49 -6.53 23.65
N ARG A 441 -3.73 -6.89 24.92
CA ARG A 441 -2.69 -7.27 25.87
C ARG A 441 -2.99 -8.58 26.55
N PRO A 442 -2.04 -9.53 26.63
CA PRO A 442 -2.25 -10.76 27.35
C PRO A 442 -2.56 -10.54 28.84
N HIS A 443 -3.38 -11.40 29.42
CA HIS A 443 -3.61 -11.47 30.88
C HIS A 443 -4.14 -10.20 31.57
N THR A 444 -4.70 -9.24 30.84
CA THR A 444 -5.15 -7.95 31.40
C THR A 444 -6.65 -7.90 31.68
N THR A 445 -7.47 -8.36 30.74
CA THR A 445 -8.93 -8.42 30.87
C THR A 445 -9.49 -9.43 29.88
N ASN A 446 -10.71 -9.87 30.12
CA ASN A 446 -11.52 -10.61 29.16
C ASN A 446 -12.57 -9.72 28.48
N ALA A 447 -12.85 -8.51 28.96
CA ALA A 447 -13.87 -7.58 28.44
C ALA A 447 -13.42 -6.84 27.15
N TRP A 448 -12.57 -7.46 26.34
CA TRP A 448 -12.10 -6.90 25.08
C TRP A 448 -13.23 -6.82 24.06
N ARG A 449 -13.18 -5.83 23.17
CA ARG A 449 -14.13 -5.64 22.07
C ARG A 449 -13.36 -5.26 20.82
N ILE A 450 -13.44 -6.03 19.74
CA ILE A 450 -12.75 -5.75 18.46
C ILE A 450 -13.76 -5.81 17.31
N LYS A 451 -13.50 -5.04 16.25
CA LYS A 451 -14.23 -5.11 14.99
C LYS A 451 -13.32 -5.67 13.91
N VAL A 452 -13.70 -6.80 13.31
CA VAL A 452 -12.81 -7.60 12.46
C VAL A 452 -13.52 -8.31 11.32
N ARG A 453 -12.82 -8.60 10.23
CA ARG A 453 -13.20 -9.61 9.23
C ARG A 453 -12.53 -10.93 9.55
N VAL A 454 -13.27 -12.04 9.46
CA VAL A 454 -12.68 -13.38 9.43
C VAL A 454 -12.09 -13.58 8.03
N SER A 455 -10.76 -13.52 7.89
CA SER A 455 -10.13 -13.80 6.60
C SER A 455 -10.03 -15.29 6.31
N ARG A 456 -9.84 -16.12 7.35
CA ARG A 456 -9.64 -17.57 7.24
C ARG A 456 -10.14 -18.28 8.48
N MET A 457 -10.51 -19.54 8.30
CA MET A 457 -10.96 -20.46 9.35
C MET A 457 -10.53 -21.91 8.99
N TRP A 458 -9.91 -22.64 9.92
CA TRP A 458 -9.52 -24.04 9.70
C TRP A 458 -9.40 -24.83 11.01
N ARG A 459 -9.54 -26.16 10.92
CA ARG A 459 -9.37 -27.07 12.06
C ARG A 459 -7.96 -27.64 12.11
N THR A 460 -7.38 -27.69 13.31
CA THR A 460 -6.17 -28.47 13.58
C THR A 460 -6.59 -29.82 14.13
N LEU A 461 -6.08 -30.90 13.56
CA LEU A 461 -6.36 -32.28 13.98
C LEU A 461 -5.15 -32.87 14.71
N ASN A 462 -5.38 -33.72 15.70
CA ASN A 462 -4.33 -34.51 16.34
C ASN A 462 -3.98 -35.75 15.49
N ARG A 463 -3.03 -36.55 15.96
CA ARG A 463 -2.60 -37.79 15.29
C ARG A 463 -3.69 -38.86 15.17
N HIS A 464 -4.74 -38.74 15.98
CA HIS A 464 -5.90 -39.65 16.00
C HIS A 464 -7.08 -39.11 15.17
N GLY A 465 -6.93 -37.95 14.52
CA GLY A 465 -7.97 -37.33 13.69
C GLY A 465 -8.98 -36.48 14.47
N GLU A 466 -8.78 -36.26 15.76
CA GLU A 466 -9.68 -35.46 16.60
C GLU A 466 -9.34 -33.97 16.48
N THR A 467 -10.37 -33.11 16.52
CA THR A 467 -10.16 -31.65 16.44
C THR A 467 -9.53 -31.13 17.73
N VAL A 468 -8.37 -30.50 17.60
CA VAL A 468 -7.60 -29.87 18.69
C VAL A 468 -8.03 -28.43 18.91
N ALA A 469 -8.33 -27.70 17.83
CA ALA A 469 -8.84 -26.33 17.88
C ALA A 469 -9.36 -25.90 16.51
N LEU A 470 -10.27 -24.92 16.51
CA LEU A 470 -10.65 -24.15 15.34
C LEU A 470 -9.86 -22.84 15.35
N HIS A 471 -9.12 -22.57 14.28
CA HIS A 471 -8.24 -21.41 14.14
C HIS A 471 -8.82 -20.42 13.15
N LEU A 472 -8.62 -19.13 13.41
CA LEU A 472 -9.07 -18.04 12.57
C LEU A 472 -7.97 -17.00 12.36
N ILE A 473 -7.97 -16.34 11.20
CA ILE A 473 -7.22 -15.10 10.99
C ILE A 473 -8.23 -13.96 10.94
N LEU A 474 -8.09 -13.01 11.86
CA LEU A 474 -8.95 -11.84 11.98
C LEU A 474 -8.22 -10.61 11.44
N ILE A 475 -8.88 -9.83 10.60
CA ILE A 475 -8.36 -8.60 10.00
C ILE A 475 -9.14 -7.41 10.53
N ASP A 476 -8.49 -6.36 11.02
CA ASP A 476 -9.17 -5.12 11.42
C ASP A 476 -9.17 -4.05 10.32
N GLU A 477 -9.86 -2.94 10.58
CA GLU A 477 -9.98 -1.79 9.66
C GLU A 477 -8.66 -1.06 9.38
N LEU A 478 -7.65 -1.24 10.23
CA LEU A 478 -6.30 -0.69 10.04
C LEU A 478 -5.40 -1.62 9.23
N GLY A 479 -5.92 -2.78 8.83
CA GLY A 479 -5.16 -3.82 8.14
C GLY A 479 -4.27 -4.66 9.05
N GLY A 480 -4.49 -4.62 10.36
CA GLY A 480 -3.88 -5.53 11.32
C GLY A 480 -4.40 -6.95 11.15
N ARG A 481 -3.51 -7.95 11.29
CA ARG A 481 -3.85 -9.37 11.31
C ARG A 481 -3.59 -9.94 12.70
N ILE A 482 -4.54 -10.68 13.26
CA ILE A 482 -4.34 -11.43 14.50
C ILE A 482 -4.92 -12.84 14.38
N HIS A 483 -4.21 -13.80 14.94
CA HIS A 483 -4.66 -15.19 15.01
C HIS A 483 -5.63 -15.33 16.18
N ALA A 484 -6.74 -16.03 15.97
CA ALA A 484 -7.65 -16.45 17.02
C ALA A 484 -7.81 -17.98 17.04
N SER A 485 -8.02 -18.54 18.22
CA SER A 485 -8.22 -19.98 18.42
C SER A 485 -9.42 -20.22 19.32
N ILE A 486 -10.24 -21.20 18.94
CA ILE A 486 -11.39 -21.69 19.67
C ILE A 486 -11.07 -23.13 20.11
N PRO A 487 -11.04 -23.42 21.43
CA PRO A 487 -10.80 -24.76 21.94
C PRO A 487 -11.99 -25.68 21.65
N PRO A 488 -11.80 -27.02 21.61
CA PRO A 488 -12.80 -27.97 21.11
C PRO A 488 -14.16 -27.84 21.79
N GLN A 489 -14.16 -27.56 23.08
CA GLN A 489 -15.34 -27.49 23.94
C GLN A 489 -16.26 -26.29 23.62
N ASN A 490 -15.78 -25.32 22.83
CA ASN A 490 -16.52 -24.11 22.48
C ASN A 490 -16.74 -23.94 20.97
N ILE A 491 -16.32 -24.92 20.15
CA ILE A 491 -16.43 -24.84 18.69
C ILE A 491 -17.90 -24.77 18.27
N ASP A 492 -18.72 -25.72 18.73
CA ASP A 492 -20.11 -25.86 18.28
C ASP A 492 -20.96 -24.62 18.58
N GLN A 493 -20.66 -23.89 19.66
CA GLN A 493 -21.38 -22.67 20.05
C GLN A 493 -20.97 -21.46 19.21
N LEU A 494 -19.69 -21.32 18.85
CA LEU A 494 -19.17 -20.10 18.23
C LEU A 494 -19.09 -20.19 16.70
N GLU A 495 -18.86 -21.38 16.15
CA GLU A 495 -18.72 -21.59 14.70
C GLU A 495 -20.01 -21.29 13.95
N ILE A 496 -21.18 -21.57 14.54
CA ILE A 496 -22.49 -21.23 13.94
C ILE A 496 -22.68 -19.74 13.66
N HIS A 497 -21.88 -18.87 14.30
CA HIS A 497 -21.92 -17.42 14.16
C HIS A 497 -20.79 -16.88 13.28
N LEU A 498 -19.87 -17.74 12.81
CA LEU A 498 -18.64 -17.34 12.14
C LEU A 498 -18.56 -17.94 10.73
N ASN A 499 -18.46 -17.06 9.74
CA ASN A 499 -18.20 -17.40 8.34
C ASN A 499 -16.94 -16.70 7.85
N GLU A 500 -16.12 -17.42 7.07
CA GLU A 500 -15.01 -16.81 6.30
C GLU A 500 -15.55 -15.66 5.43
N GLY A 501 -14.82 -14.54 5.38
CA GLY A 501 -15.20 -13.30 4.68
C GLY A 501 -16.13 -12.37 5.47
N GLY A 502 -16.82 -12.86 6.49
CA GLY A 502 -17.76 -12.06 7.30
C GLY A 502 -17.08 -11.06 8.23
N THR A 503 -17.76 -9.94 8.53
CA THR A 503 -17.29 -8.90 9.45
C THR A 503 -18.08 -8.89 10.75
N TYR A 504 -17.37 -8.98 11.87
CA TYR A 504 -17.92 -9.18 13.20
C TYR A 504 -17.33 -8.21 14.23
N ASN A 505 -18.17 -7.78 15.15
CA ASN A 505 -17.79 -7.25 16.43
C ASN A 505 -17.64 -8.45 17.37
N VAL A 506 -16.44 -8.70 17.87
CA VAL A 506 -16.15 -9.80 18.78
C VAL A 506 -15.87 -9.21 20.15
N HIS A 507 -16.63 -9.64 21.16
CA HIS A 507 -16.49 -9.20 22.54
C HIS A 507 -16.10 -10.37 23.46
N ASN A 508 -15.61 -10.05 24.66
CA ASN A 508 -15.50 -10.96 25.78
C ASN A 508 -14.55 -12.17 25.54
N PHE A 509 -13.36 -11.92 24.99
CA PHE A 509 -12.34 -12.94 24.69
C PHE A 509 -11.05 -12.74 25.48
N VAL A 510 -10.19 -13.76 25.52
CA VAL A 510 -8.91 -13.72 26.23
C VAL A 510 -7.76 -13.51 25.24
N VAL A 511 -6.76 -12.73 25.61
CA VAL A 511 -5.52 -12.57 24.83
C VAL A 511 -4.41 -13.37 25.52
N ARG A 512 -3.64 -14.14 24.76
CA ARG A 512 -2.56 -15.02 25.25
C ARG A 512 -1.27 -14.79 24.48
N PRO A 513 -0.09 -14.90 25.12
CA PRO A 513 1.18 -14.92 24.40
C PRO A 513 1.39 -16.28 23.75
N TYR A 514 2.11 -16.32 22.63
CA TYR A 514 2.59 -17.59 22.09
C TYR A 514 3.70 -18.18 22.96
N SER A 515 3.72 -19.50 23.12
CA SER A 515 4.84 -20.22 23.72
C SER A 515 5.98 -20.41 22.72
N ALA A 516 7.21 -20.61 23.21
CA ALA A 516 8.37 -20.90 22.38
C ALA A 516 8.24 -22.20 21.56
N MET A 517 7.36 -23.12 21.97
CA MET A 517 7.13 -24.41 21.31
C MET A 517 6.03 -24.36 20.23
N GLN A 518 5.28 -23.26 20.11
CA GLN A 518 4.26 -23.10 19.08
C GLN A 518 4.90 -22.68 17.75
N THR A 519 4.99 -23.63 16.82
CA THR A 519 5.43 -23.43 15.43
C THR A 519 4.23 -23.31 14.47
N GLU A 520 4.49 -23.10 13.18
CA GLU A 520 3.47 -23.02 12.11
C GLU A 520 2.50 -21.83 12.26
N ARG A 521 2.99 -20.74 12.85
CA ARG A 521 2.22 -19.50 13.00
C ARG A 521 2.05 -18.84 11.62
N CYS A 522 0.84 -18.43 11.27
CA CYS A 522 0.55 -17.89 9.94
C CYS A 522 1.28 -16.56 9.63
N PHE A 523 1.76 -15.86 10.65
CA PHE A 523 2.56 -14.64 10.55
C PHE A 523 3.26 -14.37 11.89
N GLN A 524 4.25 -13.47 11.86
CA GLN A 524 4.98 -13.07 13.05
C GLN A 524 4.09 -12.22 13.96
N ASN A 525 3.74 -12.78 15.12
CA ASN A 525 3.06 -12.09 16.20
C ASN A 525 3.41 -12.76 17.53
N ASP A 526 3.44 -11.98 18.60
CA ASP A 526 3.78 -12.44 19.95
C ASP A 526 2.53 -12.89 20.72
N ILE A 527 1.34 -12.51 20.23
CA ILE A 527 0.06 -12.77 20.90
C ILE A 527 -1.00 -13.36 19.95
N TYR A 528 -1.97 -14.06 20.53
CA TYR A 528 -3.17 -14.55 19.84
C TYR A 528 -4.42 -14.40 20.73
N ILE A 529 -5.59 -14.43 20.09
CA ILE A 529 -6.89 -14.41 20.76
C ILE A 529 -7.33 -15.84 21.05
N GLN A 530 -7.80 -16.08 22.26
CA GLN A 530 -8.48 -17.32 22.63
C GLN A 530 -9.94 -17.01 22.98
N MET A 531 -10.85 -17.59 22.19
CA MET A 531 -12.28 -17.43 22.40
C MET A 531 -12.83 -18.59 23.22
N TYR A 532 -13.67 -18.29 24.19
CA TYR A 532 -14.32 -19.25 25.09
C TYR A 532 -15.85 -19.05 25.10
N HIS A 533 -16.58 -19.83 25.90
CA HIS A 533 -18.05 -19.78 26.02
C HIS A 533 -18.66 -18.38 26.30
N MET A 534 -17.92 -17.46 26.93
CA MET A 534 -18.39 -16.08 27.18
C MET A 534 -18.14 -15.12 26.00
N THR A 535 -17.47 -15.58 24.93
CA THR A 535 -17.16 -14.74 23.76
C THR A 535 -18.45 -14.47 23.01
N GLU A 536 -18.72 -13.21 22.73
CA GLU A 536 -19.90 -12.79 21.98
C GLU A 536 -19.48 -12.34 20.59
N VAL A 537 -20.17 -12.81 19.55
CA VAL A 537 -19.89 -12.47 18.16
C VAL A 537 -21.13 -11.83 17.55
N PHE A 538 -21.02 -10.58 17.13
CA PHE A 538 -22.10 -9.83 16.50
C PHE A 538 -21.71 -9.44 15.09
N VAL A 539 -22.59 -9.60 14.11
CA VAL A 539 -22.34 -9.08 12.75
C VAL A 539 -22.26 -7.55 12.81
N THR A 540 -21.26 -6.96 12.16
CA THR A 540 -21.08 -5.50 12.19
C THR A 540 -21.93 -4.81 11.13
N GLY A 541 -22.75 -3.82 11.51
CA GLY A 541 -23.32 -2.85 10.56
C GLY A 541 -22.42 -1.63 10.40
N GLY A 542 -22.21 -1.18 9.16
CA GLY A 542 -21.54 0.09 8.84
C GLY A 542 -20.04 0.15 9.19
N VAL A 543 -19.20 -0.60 8.47
CA VAL A 543 -17.73 -0.39 8.54
C VAL A 543 -17.24 0.30 7.28
N ASP A 544 -16.27 1.20 7.45
CA ASP A 544 -15.28 1.51 6.41
C ASP A 544 -14.57 0.20 5.98
N TYR A 545 -14.07 0.15 4.75
CA TYR A 545 -13.66 -1.09 4.12
C TYR A 545 -12.55 -1.84 4.89
N ILE A 546 -12.87 -2.99 5.52
CA ILE A 546 -11.86 -3.97 5.97
C ILE A 546 -11.43 -4.82 4.77
N PRO A 547 -10.14 -5.02 4.46
CA PRO A 547 -9.69 -5.89 3.35
C PRO A 547 -10.08 -7.36 3.54
N ALA A 548 -10.36 -8.08 2.45
CA ALA A 548 -10.71 -9.51 2.49
C ALA A 548 -9.51 -10.39 2.85
N HIS A 549 -8.36 -10.03 2.30
CA HIS A 549 -7.08 -10.67 2.54
C HIS A 549 -6.03 -9.57 2.69
N ILE A 550 -5.04 -9.84 3.53
CA ILE A 550 -3.83 -9.04 3.65
C ILE A 550 -2.68 -10.01 3.53
N PHE A 551 -1.75 -9.70 2.61
CA PHE A 551 -0.59 -10.52 2.32
C PHE A 551 0.67 -9.80 2.79
N GLN A 552 1.62 -10.56 3.32
CA GLN A 552 2.96 -10.08 3.62
C GLN A 552 3.95 -10.94 2.85
N PHE A 553 4.29 -10.49 1.64
CA PHE A 553 5.10 -11.28 0.73
C PHE A 553 6.54 -11.43 1.23
N THR A 554 7.04 -12.65 1.09
CA THR A 554 8.44 -13.01 1.22
C THR A 554 9.00 -13.23 -0.18
N ASP A 555 10.09 -12.52 -0.50
CA ASP A 555 10.78 -12.69 -1.79
C ASP A 555 11.24 -14.14 -1.97
N LEU A 556 11.21 -14.65 -3.22
CA LEU A 556 11.59 -16.05 -3.46
C LEU A 556 13.05 -16.33 -3.09
N SER A 557 13.91 -15.31 -3.18
CA SER A 557 15.31 -15.36 -2.72
C SER A 557 15.45 -15.53 -1.21
N ALA A 558 14.46 -15.12 -0.42
CA ALA A 558 14.47 -15.19 1.04
C ALA A 558 13.83 -16.47 1.61
N ILE A 559 13.35 -17.39 0.76
CA ILE A 559 12.70 -18.64 1.19
C ILE A 559 13.64 -19.52 2.04
N ILE A 560 14.95 -19.49 1.76
CA ILE A 560 15.97 -20.21 2.55
C ILE A 560 15.94 -19.77 4.01
N ASN A 561 15.81 -18.46 4.27
CA ASN A 561 15.77 -17.92 5.63
C ASN A 561 14.50 -18.38 6.37
N ALA A 562 13.37 -18.42 5.67
CA ALA A 562 12.12 -18.94 6.23
C ALA A 562 12.21 -20.45 6.55
N ALA A 563 12.86 -21.24 5.69
CA ALA A 563 13.10 -22.66 5.91
C ALA A 563 14.01 -22.93 7.11
N LEU A 564 15.01 -22.07 7.34
CA LEU A 564 15.93 -22.18 8.49
C LEU A 564 15.22 -21.84 9.81
N GLN A 565 14.33 -20.85 9.82
CA GLN A 565 13.57 -20.50 11.02
C GLN A 565 12.53 -21.57 11.38
N ASN A 566 11.76 -22.06 10.40
CA ASN A 566 10.73 -23.09 10.58
C ASN A 566 9.72 -22.80 11.71
N ILE A 567 9.44 -21.52 11.96
CA ILE A 567 8.46 -21.07 12.98
C ILE A 567 7.20 -20.50 12.33
N PHE A 568 7.35 -19.77 11.22
CA PHE A 568 6.29 -19.02 10.57
C PHE A 568 5.95 -19.57 9.19
N LEU A 569 4.69 -19.40 8.79
CA LEU A 569 4.26 -19.55 7.41
C LEU A 569 4.46 -18.22 6.69
N ILE A 570 4.66 -18.29 5.38
CA ILE A 570 4.96 -17.13 4.54
C ILE A 570 3.91 -16.96 3.45
N ASP A 571 3.79 -15.73 2.96
CA ASP A 571 3.04 -15.44 1.74
C ASP A 571 4.06 -15.23 0.61
N VAL A 572 3.82 -15.81 -0.58
CA VAL A 572 4.69 -15.65 -1.76
C VAL A 572 3.84 -15.35 -2.99
N VAL A 573 4.44 -14.73 -4.00
CA VAL A 573 3.82 -14.47 -5.29
C VAL A 573 4.80 -14.82 -6.40
N GLY A 574 4.31 -15.40 -7.48
CA GLY A 574 5.16 -15.72 -8.63
C GLY A 574 4.38 -16.23 -9.83
N ILE A 575 5.04 -16.21 -10.99
CA ILE A 575 4.53 -16.72 -12.26
C ILE A 575 4.65 -18.24 -12.26
N LEU A 576 3.53 -18.93 -12.51
CA LEU A 576 3.46 -20.39 -12.54
C LEU A 576 4.26 -20.96 -13.73
N ARG A 577 5.10 -21.97 -13.45
CA ARG A 577 5.96 -22.70 -14.38
C ARG A 577 5.93 -24.21 -14.07
N GLN A 578 6.18 -25.03 -15.10
CA GLN A 578 6.50 -26.47 -14.99
C GLN A 578 5.62 -27.27 -13.99
N PHE A 579 4.30 -27.22 -14.14
CA PHE A 579 3.41 -28.00 -13.29
C PHE A 579 3.27 -29.46 -13.78
N GLN A 580 3.29 -30.41 -12.85
CA GLN A 580 3.22 -31.84 -13.10
C GLN A 580 1.77 -32.35 -12.91
N PRO A 581 1.39 -33.52 -13.48
CA PRO A 581 0.12 -34.15 -13.16
C PRO A 581 0.04 -34.56 -11.68
N ILE A 582 -1.19 -34.69 -11.16
CA ILE A 582 -1.42 -35.16 -9.79
C ILE A 582 -0.87 -36.58 -9.63
N ARG A 583 -0.14 -36.83 -8.54
CA ARG A 583 0.39 -38.13 -8.16
C ARG A 583 -0.22 -38.60 -6.85
N ASN A 584 -0.60 -39.87 -6.78
CA ASN A 584 -1.06 -40.52 -5.56
C ASN A 584 0.07 -41.35 -4.94
N PHE A 585 0.20 -41.30 -3.62
CA PHE A 585 1.20 -42.06 -2.88
C PHE A 585 0.68 -42.39 -1.47
N LYS A 586 1.25 -43.42 -0.84
CA LYS A 586 1.01 -43.70 0.58
C LYS A 586 2.09 -43.04 1.42
N ASN A 587 1.69 -42.28 2.43
CA ASN A 587 2.63 -41.67 3.37
C ASN A 587 3.23 -42.72 4.31
N LYS A 588 4.18 -42.30 5.16
CA LYS A 588 4.82 -43.15 6.18
C LYS A 588 3.86 -43.75 7.22
N TYR A 589 2.61 -43.30 7.25
CA TYR A 589 1.53 -43.79 8.11
C TYR A 589 0.53 -44.67 7.33
N ASN A 590 0.87 -45.09 6.11
CA ASN A 590 0.04 -45.90 5.22
C ASN A 590 -1.29 -45.22 4.80
N GLN A 591 -1.39 -43.89 4.93
CA GLN A 591 -2.54 -43.13 4.47
C GLN A 591 -2.33 -42.73 3.00
N GLU A 592 -3.38 -42.85 2.19
CA GLU A 592 -3.37 -42.36 0.81
C GLU A 592 -3.33 -40.84 0.78
N GLN A 593 -2.45 -40.29 -0.03
CA GLN A 593 -2.24 -38.86 -0.22
C GLN A 593 -2.11 -38.59 -1.71
N SER A 594 -2.54 -37.41 -2.14
CA SER A 594 -2.29 -36.91 -3.49
C SER A 594 -1.41 -35.67 -3.43
N CYS A 595 -0.62 -35.43 -4.47
CA CYS A 595 0.14 -34.18 -4.59
C CYS A 595 0.30 -33.69 -6.03
N ILE A 596 0.47 -32.38 -6.16
CA ILE A 596 0.86 -31.71 -7.40
C ILE A 596 2.13 -30.89 -7.15
N ARG A 597 3.10 -31.00 -8.07
CA ARG A 597 4.36 -30.25 -8.01
C ARG A 597 4.43 -29.24 -9.14
N PHE A 598 4.91 -28.05 -8.83
CA PHE A 598 5.06 -26.97 -9.80
C PHE A 598 6.14 -25.99 -9.34
N THR A 599 6.53 -25.07 -10.22
CA THR A 599 7.51 -24.03 -9.93
C THR A 599 6.84 -22.66 -10.04
N ILE A 600 7.22 -21.72 -9.19
CA ILE A 600 6.86 -20.31 -9.33
C ILE A 600 8.13 -19.49 -9.53
N ASN A 601 8.04 -18.41 -10.31
CA ASN A 601 9.18 -17.56 -10.62
C ASN A 601 8.80 -16.08 -10.53
N ASP A 602 9.65 -15.25 -9.92
CA ASP A 602 9.46 -13.80 -9.74
C ASP A 602 10.29 -12.97 -10.74
N MET A 603 10.66 -13.56 -11.88
CA MET A 603 11.61 -13.08 -12.89
C MET A 603 13.09 -13.14 -12.51
N HIS A 604 13.43 -13.34 -11.23
CA HIS A 604 14.82 -13.41 -10.77
C HIS A 604 15.18 -14.77 -10.19
N THR A 605 14.29 -15.35 -9.40
CA THR A 605 14.47 -16.58 -8.65
C THR A 605 13.27 -17.50 -8.89
N SER A 606 13.50 -18.82 -8.78
CA SER A 606 12.45 -19.82 -8.89
C SER A 606 12.33 -20.61 -7.59
N ALA A 607 11.11 -21.00 -7.24
CA ALA A 607 10.82 -21.82 -6.07
C ALA A 607 9.95 -23.02 -6.46
N GLU A 608 10.30 -24.21 -5.97
CA GLU A 608 9.49 -25.41 -6.14
C GLU A 608 8.40 -25.47 -5.05
N VAL A 609 7.18 -25.75 -5.47
CA VAL A 609 6.00 -25.85 -4.63
C VAL A 609 5.35 -27.22 -4.79
N THR A 610 4.96 -27.83 -3.67
CA THR A 610 4.15 -29.04 -3.63
C THR A 610 2.86 -28.80 -2.87
N PHE A 611 1.72 -28.90 -3.54
CA PHE A 611 0.42 -28.97 -2.86
C PHE A 611 -0.03 -30.41 -2.67
N TYR A 612 -0.68 -30.69 -1.55
CA TYR A 612 -1.18 -32.00 -1.15
C TYR A 612 -2.71 -32.02 -1.04
N ASN A 613 -3.30 -33.20 -1.30
CA ASN A 613 -4.70 -33.56 -1.08
C ASN A 613 -5.70 -32.61 -1.75
N GLU A 614 -6.74 -32.18 -1.04
CA GLU A 614 -7.81 -31.32 -1.58
C GLU A 614 -7.28 -30.03 -2.22
N LEU A 615 -6.23 -29.43 -1.66
CA LEU A 615 -5.61 -28.24 -2.24
C LEU A 615 -4.92 -28.56 -3.57
N ALA A 616 -4.35 -29.75 -3.72
CA ALA A 616 -3.76 -30.20 -4.99
C ALA A 616 -4.81 -30.36 -6.08
N HIS A 617 -5.94 -31.01 -5.76
CA HIS A 617 -7.03 -31.23 -6.72
C HIS A 617 -7.71 -29.92 -7.12
N SER A 618 -8.07 -29.07 -6.14
CA SER A 618 -8.68 -27.77 -6.42
C SER A 618 -7.74 -26.87 -7.23
N PHE A 619 -6.45 -26.83 -6.90
CA PHE A 619 -5.46 -26.05 -7.65
C PHE A 619 -5.30 -26.55 -9.09
N HIS A 620 -5.24 -27.87 -9.29
CA HIS A 620 -5.16 -28.45 -10.63
C HIS A 620 -6.38 -28.08 -11.49
N GLN A 621 -7.58 -28.16 -10.93
CA GLN A 621 -8.80 -27.73 -11.60
C GLN A 621 -8.79 -26.22 -11.90
N ALA A 622 -8.37 -25.39 -10.94
CA ALA A 622 -8.31 -23.94 -11.12
C ALA A 622 -7.31 -23.52 -12.21
N ILE A 623 -6.18 -24.23 -12.36
CA ILE A 623 -5.24 -24.00 -13.47
C ILE A 623 -5.89 -24.31 -14.82
N GLN A 624 -6.64 -25.41 -14.91
CA GLN A 624 -7.31 -25.80 -16.16
C GLN A 624 -8.42 -24.83 -16.57
N GLN A 625 -9.04 -24.16 -15.59
CA GLN A 625 -10.11 -23.18 -15.78
C GLN A 625 -9.59 -21.73 -15.83
N ALA A 626 -8.27 -21.51 -15.82
CA ALA A 626 -7.71 -20.17 -15.80
C ALA A 626 -7.79 -19.54 -17.21
N ASP A 627 -8.61 -18.50 -17.34
CA ASP A 627 -8.80 -17.78 -18.61
C ASP A 627 -7.68 -16.77 -18.92
N GLU A 628 -6.83 -16.48 -17.92
CA GLU A 628 -5.82 -15.44 -18.02
C GLU A 628 -4.39 -16.00 -17.88
N HIS A 629 -3.56 -15.69 -18.89
CA HIS A 629 -2.18 -16.13 -19.00
C HIS A 629 -1.20 -14.95 -19.16
N PRO A 630 0.05 -15.07 -18.64
CA PRO A 630 0.54 -16.18 -17.81
C PRO A 630 -0.11 -16.19 -16.43
N ILE A 631 -0.29 -17.38 -15.86
CA ILE A 631 -0.90 -17.55 -14.54
C ILE A 631 0.07 -17.05 -13.48
N ILE A 632 -0.32 -16.02 -12.74
CA ILE A 632 0.40 -15.54 -11.56
C ILE A 632 -0.32 -16.07 -10.33
N VAL A 633 0.40 -16.74 -9.44
CA VAL A 633 -0.17 -17.34 -8.24
C VAL A 633 0.35 -16.60 -7.00
N ILE A 634 -0.57 -16.16 -6.15
CA ILE A 634 -0.30 -15.86 -4.75
C ILE A 634 -0.51 -17.13 -3.95
N ILE A 635 0.46 -17.53 -3.15
CA ILE A 635 0.32 -18.61 -2.18
C ILE A 635 0.50 -18.00 -0.81
N SER A 636 -0.53 -18.09 0.01
CA SER A 636 -0.55 -17.44 1.31
C SER A 636 -0.62 -18.44 2.45
N SER A 637 0.16 -18.19 3.49
CA SER A 637 0.39 -19.08 4.63
C SER A 637 0.91 -20.45 4.19
N CYS A 638 1.89 -20.49 3.30
CA CYS A 638 2.60 -21.73 2.95
C CYS A 638 3.79 -21.98 3.88
N GLN A 639 4.16 -23.25 4.00
CA GLN A 639 5.29 -23.70 4.80
C GLN A 639 6.54 -23.78 3.93
N SER A 640 7.64 -23.21 4.40
CA SER A 640 8.98 -23.38 3.81
C SER A 640 9.77 -24.39 4.63
N LYS A 641 10.27 -25.45 4.01
CA LYS A 641 11.09 -26.50 4.67
C LYS A 641 12.16 -27.05 3.73
N PHE A 642 13.27 -27.52 4.31
CA PHE A 642 14.29 -28.26 3.56
C PHE A 642 13.80 -29.66 3.21
N ILE A 643 13.73 -29.96 1.91
CA ILE A 643 13.41 -31.28 1.39
C ILE A 643 14.54 -31.66 0.43
N GLN A 644 15.25 -32.77 0.73
CA GLN A 644 16.40 -33.23 -0.05
C GLN A 644 17.52 -32.18 -0.17
N GLY A 645 17.71 -31.34 0.85
CA GLY A 645 18.75 -30.31 0.88
C GLY A 645 18.35 -28.97 0.24
N GLU A 646 17.18 -28.87 -0.38
CA GLU A 646 16.70 -27.64 -1.00
C GLU A 646 15.47 -27.06 -0.27
N PRO A 647 15.34 -25.72 -0.21
CA PRO A 647 14.15 -25.08 0.35
C PRO A 647 12.94 -25.29 -0.59
N LYS A 648 11.89 -25.93 -0.10
CA LYS A 648 10.66 -26.16 -0.86
C LYS A 648 9.45 -25.62 -0.11
N LEU A 649 8.46 -25.19 -0.88
CA LEU A 649 7.19 -24.70 -0.35
C LEU A 649 6.13 -25.82 -0.36
N SER A 650 5.36 -25.92 0.72
CA SER A 650 4.24 -26.85 0.84
C SER A 650 3.03 -26.20 1.51
N ASN A 651 1.86 -26.82 1.35
CA ASN A 651 0.65 -26.37 2.04
C ASN A 651 0.46 -27.00 3.42
N LEU A 652 -0.19 -26.25 4.30
CA LEU A 652 -0.83 -26.67 5.54
C LEU A 652 -2.34 -26.32 5.47
N GLN A 653 -3.10 -26.60 6.54
CA GLN A 653 -4.54 -26.34 6.60
C GLN A 653 -4.89 -24.84 6.41
N ALA A 654 -4.01 -23.94 6.85
CA ALA A 654 -4.18 -22.50 6.70
C ALA A 654 -3.87 -21.97 5.29
N THR A 655 -3.21 -22.77 4.44
CA THR A 655 -2.75 -22.33 3.13
C THR A 655 -3.93 -22.10 2.20
N ARG A 656 -3.86 -21.01 1.43
CA ARG A 656 -4.78 -20.70 0.32
C ARG A 656 -3.94 -20.21 -0.85
N TYR A 657 -4.40 -20.50 -2.06
CA TYR A 657 -3.82 -19.96 -3.28
C TYR A 657 -4.82 -19.00 -3.93
N PHE A 658 -4.31 -18.05 -4.71
CA PHE A 658 -5.10 -17.15 -5.51
C PHE A 658 -4.45 -17.01 -6.88
N LEU A 659 -5.15 -17.42 -7.94
CA LEU A 659 -4.69 -17.29 -9.32
C LEU A 659 -5.11 -15.93 -9.86
N ASN A 660 -4.17 -15.23 -10.48
CA ASN A 660 -4.37 -13.91 -11.10
C ASN A 660 -5.14 -12.95 -10.18
N HIS A 661 -4.87 -13.04 -8.88
CA HIS A 661 -5.59 -12.26 -7.90
C HIS A 661 -5.36 -10.79 -8.15
N ASN A 662 -6.41 -9.99 -8.01
CA ASN A 662 -6.26 -8.57 -8.07
C ASN A 662 -5.49 -8.06 -6.84
N HIS A 663 -4.19 -7.88 -7.02
CA HIS A 663 -3.24 -7.40 -6.02
C HIS A 663 -2.13 -6.63 -6.74
N GLU A 664 -1.59 -5.57 -6.13
CA GLU A 664 -0.50 -4.74 -6.67
C GLU A 664 0.68 -5.61 -7.15
N ALA A 665 1.21 -6.47 -6.28
CA ALA A 665 2.28 -7.42 -6.64
C ALA A 665 1.99 -8.34 -7.85
N VAL A 666 0.72 -8.68 -8.12
CA VAL A 666 0.35 -9.47 -9.31
C VAL A 666 0.37 -8.57 -10.55
N GLU A 667 -0.13 -7.35 -10.44
CA GLU A 667 -0.08 -6.36 -11.53
C GLU A 667 1.35 -5.91 -11.82
N ASP A 668 2.22 -5.82 -10.81
CA ASP A 668 3.64 -5.50 -10.98
C ASP A 668 4.37 -6.59 -11.78
N LEU A 669 4.19 -7.86 -11.42
CA LEU A 669 4.75 -8.98 -12.19
C LEU A 669 4.18 -9.03 -13.61
N ARG A 670 2.89 -8.73 -13.77
CA ARG A 670 2.24 -8.68 -15.09
C ARG A 670 2.72 -7.51 -15.93
N ASN A 671 2.95 -6.36 -15.32
CA ASN A 671 3.50 -5.19 -15.98
C ASN A 671 4.95 -5.45 -16.38
N ALA A 672 5.77 -6.03 -15.50
CA ALA A 672 7.13 -6.46 -15.83
C ALA A 672 7.13 -7.38 -17.06
N LEU A 673 6.20 -8.36 -17.12
CA LEU A 673 6.00 -9.21 -18.29
C LEU A 673 5.56 -8.44 -19.54
N ARG A 674 4.64 -7.47 -19.40
CA ARG A 674 4.16 -6.63 -20.52
C ARG A 674 5.25 -5.69 -21.05
N PHE A 675 6.10 -5.15 -20.18
CA PHE A 675 7.24 -4.31 -20.57
C PHE A 675 8.26 -5.11 -21.37
N VAL A 676 8.55 -6.35 -20.96
CA VAL A 676 9.38 -7.27 -21.74
C VAL A 676 8.69 -7.64 -23.07
N ALA A 677 7.37 -7.88 -23.08
CA ALA A 677 6.64 -8.32 -24.27
C ALA A 677 6.38 -7.22 -25.31
N LYS A 678 6.27 -5.93 -24.93
CA LYS A 678 6.06 -4.82 -25.89
C LYS A 678 7.25 -4.56 -26.78
N MET A 679 8.45 -4.84 -26.28
CA MET A 679 9.69 -4.60 -27.00
C MET A 679 10.06 -5.72 -27.97
N PHE A 680 9.57 -6.95 -27.75
CA PHE A 680 9.81 -8.08 -28.64
C PHE A 680 8.57 -8.39 -29.48
N LEU A 681 8.64 -8.13 -30.78
CA LEU A 681 7.52 -8.31 -31.71
C LEU A 681 7.72 -9.60 -32.50
N LYS A 682 6.67 -10.42 -32.60
CA LYS A 682 6.63 -11.53 -33.56
C LYS A 682 6.16 -10.99 -34.91
N ALA A 683 6.93 -11.23 -35.96
CA ALA A 683 6.62 -10.81 -37.33
C ALA A 683 6.73 -11.98 -38.30
N GLN A 684 5.80 -12.06 -39.24
CA GLN A 684 5.87 -12.97 -40.37
C GLN A 684 6.37 -12.22 -41.59
N LEU A 685 7.39 -12.74 -42.25
CA LEU A 685 8.08 -12.08 -43.35
C LEU A 685 8.14 -12.99 -44.58
N GLN A 686 8.17 -12.36 -45.75
CA GLN A 686 8.42 -13.01 -47.03
C GLN A 686 9.79 -12.60 -47.55
N TRP A 687 10.56 -13.56 -48.04
CA TRP A 687 11.90 -13.35 -48.57
C TRP A 687 12.15 -14.26 -49.76
N ASN A 688 12.92 -13.81 -50.74
CA ASN A 688 13.40 -14.63 -51.83
C ASN A 688 14.82 -15.11 -51.55
N VAL A 689 14.98 -16.40 -51.27
CA VAL A 689 16.29 -17.04 -51.02
C VAL A 689 16.84 -17.57 -52.33
N ILE A 690 18.06 -17.18 -52.69
CA ILE A 690 18.73 -17.64 -53.91
C ILE A 690 19.68 -18.77 -53.55
N ILE A 691 19.50 -19.93 -54.18
CA ILE A 691 20.37 -21.09 -54.02
C ILE A 691 21.15 -21.31 -55.32
N PRO A 692 22.50 -21.30 -55.28
CA PRO A 692 23.32 -21.61 -56.43
C PRO A 692 23.04 -23.00 -57.01
N ALA A 693 23.11 -23.14 -58.34
CA ALA A 693 22.93 -24.40 -59.06
C ALA A 693 23.74 -25.56 -58.46
N GLU A 694 24.97 -25.27 -58.01
CA GLU A 694 25.92 -26.22 -57.42
C GLU A 694 25.47 -26.81 -56.06
N ASN A 695 24.55 -26.13 -55.38
CA ASN A 695 24.04 -26.51 -54.05
C ASN A 695 22.61 -27.09 -54.11
N LEU A 696 22.09 -27.34 -55.31
CA LEU A 696 20.80 -27.97 -55.54
C LEU A 696 20.99 -29.48 -55.67
N ASP A 697 21.02 -30.17 -54.54
CA ASP A 697 21.02 -31.63 -54.51
C ASP A 697 19.58 -32.19 -54.53
N ALA A 698 19.38 -33.35 -55.17
CA ALA A 698 18.05 -33.88 -55.53
C ALA A 698 17.24 -34.44 -54.34
N GLU A 699 17.82 -34.49 -53.15
CA GLU A 699 17.16 -34.98 -51.93
C GLU A 699 16.51 -33.82 -51.13
N GLY A 700 15.19 -33.93 -50.87
CA GLY A 700 14.38 -32.84 -50.31
C GLY A 700 14.84 -32.28 -48.94
N LEU A 701 15.51 -33.10 -48.11
CA LEU A 701 16.08 -32.66 -46.81
C LEU A 701 17.31 -31.77 -46.98
N ALA A 702 18.16 -32.01 -47.98
CA ALA A 702 19.35 -31.21 -48.27
C ALA A 702 18.96 -29.82 -48.79
N LEU A 703 17.95 -29.75 -49.65
CA LEU A 703 17.42 -28.49 -50.17
C LEU A 703 16.82 -27.60 -49.07
N GLN A 704 16.00 -28.16 -48.18
CA GLN A 704 15.45 -27.40 -47.05
C GLN A 704 16.55 -26.87 -46.12
N LYS A 705 17.58 -27.68 -45.85
CA LYS A 705 18.74 -27.27 -45.07
C LYS A 705 19.51 -26.12 -45.75
N ALA A 706 19.74 -26.21 -47.06
CA ALA A 706 20.40 -25.14 -47.83
C ALA A 706 19.59 -23.82 -47.79
N ILE A 707 18.26 -23.91 -47.93
CA ILE A 707 17.36 -22.76 -47.83
C ILE A 707 17.41 -22.13 -46.42
N ILE A 708 17.37 -22.93 -45.37
CA ILE A 708 17.46 -22.44 -43.98
C ILE A 708 18.80 -21.78 -43.72
N VAL A 709 19.91 -22.41 -44.09
CA VAL A 709 21.26 -21.86 -43.88
C VAL A 709 21.41 -20.53 -44.62
N ARG A 710 20.94 -20.45 -45.87
CA ARG A 710 21.00 -19.22 -46.65
C ARG A 710 20.08 -18.14 -46.08
N LEU A 711 18.86 -18.49 -45.69
CA LEU A 711 17.91 -17.58 -45.04
C LEU A 711 18.51 -17.01 -43.76
N LEU A 712 19.09 -17.84 -42.89
CA LEU A 712 19.71 -17.39 -41.64
C LEU A 712 20.91 -16.46 -41.91
N GLY A 713 21.73 -16.75 -42.93
CA GLY A 713 22.84 -15.89 -43.34
C GLY A 713 22.37 -14.52 -43.84
N GLU A 714 21.37 -14.49 -44.73
CA GLU A 714 20.80 -13.25 -45.26
C GLU A 714 20.02 -12.47 -44.18
N PHE A 715 19.31 -13.16 -43.29
CA PHE A 715 18.60 -12.59 -42.14
C PHE A 715 19.57 -11.93 -41.17
N SER A 716 20.66 -12.61 -40.82
CA SER A 716 21.71 -12.08 -39.92
C SER A 716 22.43 -10.86 -40.50
N ALA A 717 22.47 -10.73 -41.84
CA ALA A 717 23.04 -9.56 -42.51
C ALA A 717 22.14 -8.30 -42.42
N LYS A 718 20.84 -8.45 -42.11
CA LYS A 718 19.94 -7.31 -41.90
C LYS A 718 19.92 -6.90 -40.43
N LYS A 719 20.31 -5.65 -40.15
CA LYS A 719 20.27 -5.06 -38.79
C LYS A 719 18.85 -4.80 -38.28
N ALA A 720 18.15 -3.82 -38.87
CA ALA A 720 16.84 -3.37 -38.39
C ALA A 720 16.02 -2.66 -39.48
N THR A 721 14.72 -2.51 -39.23
CA THR A 721 13.79 -1.69 -40.02
C THR A 721 13.04 -0.70 -39.14
N SER A 722 12.59 0.43 -39.71
CA SER A 722 11.82 1.45 -38.97
C SER A 722 10.49 0.92 -38.40
N THR A 723 9.87 -0.05 -39.08
CA THR A 723 8.57 -0.61 -38.71
C THR A 723 8.71 -1.72 -37.67
N LEU A 724 9.56 -2.72 -37.93
CA LEU A 724 9.65 -3.93 -37.12
C LEU A 724 10.75 -3.89 -36.05
N GLY A 725 11.67 -2.93 -36.11
CA GLY A 725 12.81 -2.90 -35.19
C GLY A 725 13.98 -3.76 -35.66
N TYR A 726 14.84 -4.14 -34.72
CA TYR A 726 16.00 -5.01 -34.92
C TYR A 726 15.56 -6.44 -35.17
N PHE A 727 16.18 -7.11 -36.14
CA PHE A 727 15.98 -8.54 -36.36
C PHE A 727 16.78 -9.32 -35.31
N VAL A 728 16.11 -10.16 -34.52
CA VAL A 728 16.74 -10.90 -33.41
C VAL A 728 16.94 -12.36 -33.81
N ALA A 729 15.87 -13.06 -34.17
CA ALA A 729 15.95 -14.48 -34.51
C ALA A 729 14.82 -14.93 -35.42
N VAL A 730 15.12 -15.82 -36.36
CA VAL A 730 14.11 -16.61 -37.08
C VAL A 730 13.59 -17.71 -36.14
N THR A 731 12.28 -17.82 -35.99
CA THR A 731 11.66 -18.82 -35.11
C THR A 731 11.21 -20.05 -35.87
N THR A 732 10.54 -19.86 -37.01
CA THR A 732 9.94 -20.94 -37.80
C THR A 732 10.01 -20.59 -39.28
N LEU A 733 10.35 -21.58 -40.11
CA LEU A 733 10.16 -21.49 -41.56
C LEU A 733 8.76 -22.02 -41.86
N ASP A 734 7.84 -21.14 -42.21
CA ASP A 734 6.41 -21.45 -42.29
C ASP A 734 6.03 -22.05 -43.65
N LYS A 735 6.63 -21.54 -44.74
CA LYS A 735 6.37 -22.03 -46.11
C LYS A 735 7.57 -21.79 -47.02
N VAL A 736 7.86 -22.78 -47.88
CA VAL A 736 8.78 -22.65 -49.03
C VAL A 736 7.95 -22.81 -50.30
N GLY A 737 7.93 -21.79 -51.16
CA GLY A 737 7.26 -21.84 -52.46
C GLY A 737 8.14 -22.45 -53.55
N GLU A 738 7.56 -22.63 -54.74
CA GLU A 738 8.25 -23.24 -55.87
C GLU A 738 9.47 -22.42 -56.34
N GLY A 739 10.57 -23.12 -56.61
CA GLY A 739 11.81 -22.52 -57.08
C GLY A 739 11.72 -22.03 -58.51
N LYS A 740 12.14 -20.78 -58.76
CA LYS A 740 12.20 -20.18 -60.11
C LYS A 740 13.65 -20.06 -60.57
N VAL A 741 13.99 -20.72 -61.66
CA VAL A 741 15.33 -20.67 -62.28
C VAL A 741 15.57 -19.29 -62.88
N ARG A 742 16.72 -18.68 -62.58
CA ARG A 742 17.14 -17.40 -63.17
C ARG A 742 17.84 -17.64 -64.51
N GLN A 743 17.33 -17.00 -65.57
CA GLN A 743 17.74 -17.24 -66.96
C GLN A 743 19.21 -17.00 -67.29
N HIS A 744 19.95 -16.23 -66.47
CA HIS A 744 21.35 -15.87 -66.75
C HIS A 744 22.38 -16.51 -65.83
N SER A 745 22.00 -16.96 -64.62
CA SER A 745 22.94 -17.56 -63.66
C SER A 745 22.72 -19.05 -63.42
N GLY A 746 21.54 -19.59 -63.77
CA GLY A 746 21.17 -20.96 -63.43
C GLY A 746 20.76 -21.15 -61.96
N ASP A 747 20.91 -20.12 -61.12
CA ASP A 747 20.48 -20.16 -59.72
C ASP A 747 18.97 -20.28 -59.60
N VAL A 748 18.51 -20.90 -58.51
CA VAL A 748 17.08 -21.07 -58.24
C VAL A 748 16.67 -20.16 -57.09
N LEU A 749 15.63 -19.36 -57.34
CA LEU A 749 15.03 -18.45 -56.36
C LEU A 749 13.82 -19.12 -55.71
N PHE A 750 13.86 -19.29 -54.39
CA PHE A 750 12.77 -19.82 -53.58
C PHE A 750 12.09 -18.71 -52.77
N PRO A 751 10.81 -18.42 -53.01
CA PRO A 751 10.05 -17.52 -52.15
C PRO A 751 9.71 -18.24 -50.83
N VAL A 752 10.21 -17.74 -49.72
CA VAL A 752 9.98 -18.30 -48.39
C VAL A 752 9.15 -17.36 -47.52
N THR A 753 8.28 -17.93 -46.70
CA THR A 753 7.58 -17.24 -45.62
C THR A 753 8.07 -17.82 -44.29
N PHE A 754 8.44 -16.96 -43.35
CA PHE A 754 8.96 -17.39 -42.06
C PHE A 754 8.53 -16.43 -40.96
N SER A 755 8.42 -16.93 -39.74
CA SER A 755 8.20 -16.11 -38.56
C SER A 755 9.52 -15.80 -37.87
N CYS A 756 9.63 -14.59 -37.33
CA CYS A 756 10.80 -14.13 -36.59
C CYS A 756 10.40 -13.29 -35.38
N ILE A 757 11.34 -13.18 -34.45
CA ILE A 757 11.28 -12.24 -33.33
C ILE A 757 12.14 -11.03 -33.69
N THR A 758 11.58 -9.86 -33.44
CA THR A 758 12.21 -8.57 -33.63
C THR A 758 12.19 -7.78 -32.34
N TYR A 759 13.10 -6.81 -32.18
CA TYR A 759 13.20 -5.96 -30.99
C TYR A 759 13.02 -4.50 -31.37
N LYS A 760 12.08 -3.79 -30.73
CA LYS A 760 11.83 -2.37 -30.96
C LYS A 760 11.52 -1.66 -29.64
N ALA A 761 12.32 -0.65 -29.31
CA ALA A 761 12.07 0.20 -28.14
C ALA A 761 11.09 1.33 -28.49
N PHE A 762 10.30 1.76 -27.50
CA PHE A 762 9.33 2.84 -27.60
C PHE A 762 9.55 3.91 -26.53
N ALA A 763 9.07 5.13 -26.79
CA ALA A 763 9.06 6.20 -25.80
C ALA A 763 8.13 5.85 -24.62
N GLY A 764 8.56 6.17 -23.40
CA GLY A 764 7.88 5.86 -22.14
C GLY A 764 8.27 4.51 -21.53
N GLU A 765 9.05 3.68 -22.23
CA GLU A 765 9.52 2.40 -21.70
C GLU A 765 10.69 2.55 -20.73
N ILE A 766 10.81 1.61 -19.79
CA ILE A 766 11.94 1.53 -18.88
C ILE A 766 12.91 0.48 -19.42
N LEU A 767 14.17 0.87 -19.61
CA LEU A 767 15.24 -0.01 -20.10
C LEU A 767 16.27 -0.24 -19.01
N GLU A 768 16.79 -1.46 -18.95
CA GLU A 768 17.99 -1.81 -18.19
C GLU A 768 19.18 -1.87 -19.15
N GLY A 769 19.98 -0.81 -19.17
CA GLY A 769 21.14 -0.68 -20.04
C GLY A 769 22.45 -0.76 -19.29
N GLU A 770 23.48 -1.36 -19.89
CA GLU A 770 24.84 -1.34 -19.36
C GLU A 770 25.57 -0.10 -19.86
N VAL A 771 26.26 0.61 -18.96
CA VAL A 771 27.11 1.74 -19.34
C VAL A 771 28.35 1.25 -20.07
N TYR A 772 28.54 1.65 -21.32
CA TYR A 772 29.74 1.30 -22.06
C TYR A 772 30.65 2.50 -22.34
N LYS A 773 30.12 3.73 -22.28
CA LYS A 773 30.91 4.96 -22.45
C LYS A 773 30.30 6.13 -21.65
N ILE A 774 31.17 6.89 -20.98
CA ILE A 774 30.81 8.11 -20.26
C ILE A 774 31.52 9.29 -20.95
N SER A 775 30.81 10.40 -21.13
CA SER A 775 31.34 11.65 -21.70
C SER A 775 30.91 12.83 -20.84
N LYS A 776 31.52 14.00 -21.04
CA LYS A 776 31.22 15.22 -20.23
C LYS A 776 29.74 15.66 -20.28
N LYS A 777 29.00 15.28 -21.34
CA LYS A 777 27.63 15.75 -21.58
C LYS A 777 26.57 14.64 -21.55
N PHE A 778 26.95 13.37 -21.68
CA PHE A 778 26.01 12.26 -21.78
C PHE A 778 26.66 10.94 -21.37
N VAL A 779 25.82 9.98 -20.98
CA VAL A 779 26.18 8.58 -20.77
C VAL A 779 25.60 7.76 -21.91
N LEU A 780 26.39 6.84 -22.45
CA LEU A 780 25.96 5.90 -23.48
C LEU A 780 25.72 4.52 -22.87
N LEU A 781 24.51 4.01 -23.09
CA LEU A 781 24.05 2.72 -22.61
C LEU A 781 23.77 1.79 -23.80
N ARG A 782 23.97 0.49 -23.57
CA ARG A 782 23.54 -0.57 -24.48
C ARG A 782 22.50 -1.45 -23.78
N CYS A 783 21.41 -1.76 -24.47
CA CYS A 783 20.36 -2.66 -24.00
C CYS A 783 19.98 -3.61 -25.15
N GLY A 784 20.46 -4.86 -25.08
CA GLY A 784 20.30 -5.82 -26.17
C GLY A 784 20.87 -5.29 -27.51
N PRO A 785 20.12 -5.35 -28.62
CA PRO A 785 20.59 -4.85 -29.92
C PRO A 785 20.56 -3.33 -30.06
N LEU A 786 19.98 -2.60 -29.10
CA LEU A 786 19.99 -1.13 -29.06
C LEU A 786 21.24 -0.64 -28.32
N GLU A 787 22.26 -0.28 -29.09
CA GLU A 787 23.57 0.10 -28.54
C GLU A 787 23.74 1.62 -28.32
N LYS A 788 22.89 2.46 -28.92
CA LYS A 788 23.03 3.93 -28.90
C LYS A 788 21.94 4.60 -28.06
N ILE A 789 21.97 4.38 -26.74
CA ILE A 789 21.06 5.04 -25.80
C ILE A 789 21.80 6.20 -25.12
N PHE A 790 21.39 7.43 -25.41
CA PHE A 790 21.93 8.65 -24.84
C PHE A 790 21.15 9.03 -23.59
N MET A 791 21.85 9.08 -22.45
CA MET A 791 21.27 9.55 -21.19
C MET A 791 21.86 10.90 -20.79
N GLU A 792 20.97 11.82 -20.43
CA GLU A 792 21.33 13.14 -19.90
C GLU A 792 21.76 13.05 -18.43
N MET A 793 22.79 13.82 -18.08
CA MET A 793 23.41 13.80 -16.76
C MET A 793 22.69 14.74 -15.78
N GLN A 794 21.53 14.33 -15.27
CA GLN A 794 20.80 15.08 -14.23
C GLN A 794 21.14 14.55 -12.83
N GLY A 795 21.62 15.40 -11.93
CA GLY A 795 21.93 15.03 -10.54
C GLY A 795 23.24 14.27 -10.31
N TYR A 796 24.13 14.22 -11.32
CA TYR A 796 25.43 13.56 -11.27
C TYR A 796 26.55 14.48 -11.77
N SER A 797 27.69 14.48 -11.07
CA SER A 797 28.89 15.24 -11.43
C SER A 797 29.90 14.38 -12.19
N TYR A 798 30.43 14.89 -13.31
CA TYR A 798 31.47 14.24 -14.11
C TYR A 798 32.83 14.32 -13.42
N VAL A 799 33.48 13.19 -13.20
CA VAL A 799 34.86 13.11 -12.72
C VAL A 799 35.77 12.64 -13.85
N PRO A 800 36.71 13.48 -14.34
CA PRO A 800 37.68 13.09 -15.37
C PRO A 800 38.75 12.15 -14.83
N GLY A 801 39.21 11.20 -15.64
CA GLY A 801 40.30 10.27 -15.33
C GLY A 801 40.48 9.23 -16.45
N GLU A 802 41.44 8.30 -16.29
CA GLU A 802 41.60 7.16 -17.22
C GLU A 802 40.33 6.31 -17.33
N ASN A 803 39.57 6.24 -16.23
CA ASN A 803 38.22 5.68 -16.18
C ASN A 803 37.26 6.78 -15.70
N PRO A 804 36.57 7.50 -16.62
CA PRO A 804 35.65 8.55 -16.23
C PRO A 804 34.45 7.96 -15.48
N VAL A 805 34.02 8.64 -14.41
CA VAL A 805 32.90 8.19 -13.57
C VAL A 805 31.95 9.34 -13.29
N LEU A 806 30.68 9.01 -13.05
CA LEU A 806 29.70 9.97 -12.54
C LEU A 806 29.41 9.71 -11.07
N MET A 807 29.46 10.77 -10.28
CA MET A 807 29.23 10.73 -8.84
C MET A 807 28.01 11.57 -8.49
N SER A 808 27.04 10.96 -7.81
CA SER A 808 25.91 11.68 -7.21
C SER A 808 26.27 12.23 -5.83
N GLU A 809 25.59 13.29 -5.40
CA GLU A 809 25.64 13.81 -4.03
C GLU A 809 25.25 12.74 -2.98
N LYS A 810 24.51 11.69 -3.39
CA LYS A 810 24.09 10.56 -2.56
C LYS A 810 25.08 9.36 -2.54
N SER A 811 26.34 9.57 -2.93
CA SER A 811 27.38 8.52 -3.01
C SER A 811 27.10 7.37 -3.99
N SER A 812 26.16 7.56 -4.91
CA SER A 812 25.91 6.64 -6.02
C SER A 812 26.92 6.89 -7.14
N LYS A 813 27.56 5.81 -7.61
CA LYS A 813 28.62 5.84 -8.63
C LYS A 813 28.14 5.17 -9.91
N ILE A 814 28.32 5.86 -11.04
CA ILE A 814 28.11 5.30 -12.38
C ILE A 814 29.46 5.22 -13.07
N GLU A 815 29.85 4.01 -13.45
CA GLU A 815 31.07 3.74 -14.22
C GLU A 815 30.80 2.74 -15.33
N LYS A 816 31.79 2.55 -16.22
CA LYS A 816 31.69 1.56 -17.29
C LYS A 816 31.43 0.16 -16.70
N GLY A 817 30.43 -0.55 -17.23
CA GLY A 817 29.99 -1.87 -16.78
C GLY A 817 28.82 -1.85 -15.78
N VAL A 818 28.47 -0.70 -15.22
CA VAL A 818 27.30 -0.57 -14.32
C VAL A 818 26.01 -0.73 -15.11
N LYS A 819 25.05 -1.49 -14.58
CA LYS A 819 23.69 -1.56 -15.11
C LYS A 819 22.86 -0.40 -14.58
N LEU A 820 22.13 0.24 -15.46
CA LEU A 820 21.28 1.38 -15.15
C LEU A 820 19.86 1.14 -15.65
N ARG A 821 18.90 1.41 -14.77
CA ARG A 821 17.49 1.50 -15.12
C ARG A 821 17.15 2.93 -15.52
N VAL A 822 16.74 3.13 -16.78
CA VAL A 822 16.44 4.44 -17.36
C VAL A 822 15.09 4.46 -18.07
N MET A 823 14.43 5.61 -18.12
CA MET A 823 13.20 5.78 -18.89
C MET A 823 13.50 6.39 -20.26
N VAL A 824 13.03 5.75 -21.33
CA VAL A 824 13.15 6.22 -22.71
C VAL A 824 12.23 7.41 -22.92
N ILE A 825 12.78 8.55 -23.32
CA ILE A 825 12.03 9.74 -23.69
C ILE A 825 11.63 9.67 -25.16
N ARG A 826 12.58 9.26 -26.01
CA ARG A 826 12.41 9.28 -27.47
C ARG A 826 13.28 8.21 -28.13
N VAL A 827 12.77 7.67 -29.23
CA VAL A 827 13.50 6.74 -30.12
C VAL A 827 13.48 7.29 -31.55
N MET A 828 14.59 7.18 -32.26
CA MET A 828 14.74 7.63 -33.65
C MET A 828 15.38 6.52 -34.48
N TYR A 829 14.88 6.29 -35.69
CA TYR A 829 15.47 5.35 -36.65
C TYR A 829 16.41 6.11 -37.60
N MET A 830 17.64 5.61 -37.74
CA MET A 830 18.64 6.15 -38.66
C MET A 830 18.68 5.29 -39.91
N GLU A 831 18.02 5.73 -40.98
CA GLU A 831 17.89 5.00 -42.25
C GLU A 831 19.24 4.59 -42.84
N ALA A 832 20.23 5.50 -42.83
CA ALA A 832 21.56 5.26 -43.39
C ALA A 832 22.34 4.15 -42.67
N GLU A 833 22.16 4.02 -41.35
CA GLU A 833 22.85 3.01 -40.53
C GLU A 833 21.98 1.77 -40.27
N ARG A 834 20.69 1.84 -40.63
CA ARG A 834 19.64 0.87 -40.27
C ARG A 834 19.67 0.52 -38.78
N GLU A 835 19.77 1.55 -37.94
CA GLU A 835 19.95 1.42 -36.49
C GLU A 835 19.08 2.44 -35.75
N PHE A 836 18.70 2.14 -34.51
CA PHE A 836 17.94 3.05 -33.66
C PHE A 836 18.86 3.79 -32.69
N GLN A 837 18.50 5.04 -32.41
CA GLN A 837 19.07 5.84 -31.33
C GLN A 837 17.96 6.20 -30.34
N ALA A 838 18.23 6.09 -29.05
CA ALA A 838 17.28 6.42 -28.01
C ALA A 838 17.83 7.50 -27.08
N PHE A 839 16.95 8.35 -26.58
CA PHE A 839 17.24 9.34 -25.55
C PHE A 839 16.52 8.93 -24.28
N ALA A 840 17.21 8.93 -23.14
CA ALA A 840 16.70 8.46 -21.87
C ALA A 840 17.02 9.41 -20.70
N LYS A 841 16.21 9.34 -19.64
CA LYS A 841 16.37 10.13 -18.41
C LYS A 841 16.29 9.27 -17.14
N LEU A 842 16.79 9.83 -16.04
CA LEU A 842 16.77 9.28 -14.68
C LEU A 842 15.75 10.01 -13.79
N ASP A 843 14.54 10.23 -14.30
CA ASP A 843 13.49 10.98 -13.61
C ASP A 843 12.26 10.09 -13.39
N GLY A 844 12.07 9.66 -12.14
CA GLY A 844 11.04 8.73 -11.69
C GLY A 844 11.49 7.82 -10.54
N ASP A 845 10.52 7.28 -9.79
CA ASP A 845 10.80 6.31 -8.73
C ASP A 845 11.42 5.02 -9.31
N HIS A 846 12.41 4.44 -8.60
CA HIS A 846 13.13 3.21 -8.98
C HIS A 846 14.03 3.29 -10.23
N LEU A 847 14.36 4.49 -10.74
CA LEU A 847 15.37 4.69 -11.79
C LEU A 847 16.76 4.99 -11.19
N GLY A 848 17.83 4.50 -11.83
CA GLY A 848 19.20 4.61 -11.30
C GLY A 848 20.05 3.35 -11.49
N PRO A 849 21.23 3.28 -10.84
CA PRO A 849 22.07 2.08 -10.86
C PRO A 849 21.38 0.88 -10.19
N ILE A 850 21.57 -0.30 -10.76
CA ILE A 850 21.04 -1.59 -10.29
C ILE A 850 22.14 -2.42 -9.66
#